data_AF-A0A9D1HXM9-F1
#
_entry.id   AF-A0A9D1HXM9-F1
#
_cell.length_a   1.000
_cell.length_b   1.000
_cell.length_c   1.000
_cell.angle_alpha   90.00
_cell.angle_beta   90.00
_cell.angle_gamma   90.00
#
_symmetry.space_group_name_H-M   'P 1'
#
loop_
_entity.id
_entity.type
_entity.pdbx_description
1 polymer ?
#
loop_
_entity_poly.entity_id
_entity_poly.type
_entity_poly.pdbx_seq_one_letter_code
_entity_poly.pdbx_strand_id
1 'polypeptide(L)'
;MAHISAGNSIYLYRLLKNELGVGHQASLARVEEALASDQIAPEDLDCADTTELLENLSEFIRITRFKGGRIFATVVANAEYDTALEKSESSSEDKAAKKGKPWKRARGAKALKPVRPRHKATHAAKTNPSETSQESNTETTAPASATTAPAPEQQEPAAPEIEQPSHTSLTLKELLAVDTDDTQEEPAAPSEEPESSPETSFMPSEEPTSEISAEETIISTEEPVSEVVSTSVEQPVPEVPTVPVEEPAKPAVYLDVHSSPAGTPPVQLQSDLPQFFSTDVHCKDATLALLYRVLPLNEDIMALLDEDWRVARSTGMLSGTRSKVSFPLRYLREDGSAPVEVTLRRTARPVAGKRWSLAYIDGDDGTGGTHEAIGLEGLPNSDDGAWTDFAPLQPLGSPAAPSPVREFAQFAIIGSWDALLGRLAAMVAPERWNYPGQTASTSGRYGILRDYLCATFHRAQLSGALGVAPDKSLAAFNTGLLTPFGTDVYACFEPHAGDIAWQFAGFACVGSGELGMRLAASLDPVPLPPTYLSTLSDVCPEQGKLVVIDSERIVNEQLGRLPRAFLTEQLEGNSSLTELLINTEKVSSEQERTKALHTLSHAIKSDPGTYRRLVHALDDACNAALLRCRVSYRTAAPAYDPIRNAICLLLPICLIDDKNADCALVLIRQPSGNYQGVSIISLAKAYACARVISAEQPAWLSPEKVL
;
A
#
# COMPACT_ATOMS: atom_id res chain seq x y z
N MET A 1 7.90 -22.47 41.19
CA MET A 1 8.38 -21.25 41.91
C MET A 1 9.48 -20.68 41.07
N ALA A 2 9.23 -19.56 40.40
CA ALA A 2 10.20 -18.93 39.52
C ALA A 2 11.49 -18.54 40.26
N HIS A 3 12.65 -18.74 39.64
CA HIS A 3 13.95 -18.37 40.20
C HIS A 3 14.35 -16.94 39.78
N ILE A 4 13.44 -15.98 40.00
CA ILE A 4 13.72 -14.56 39.76
C ILE A 4 14.57 -14.02 40.91
N SER A 5 15.83 -13.70 40.63
CA SER A 5 16.68 -12.96 41.59
C SER A 5 16.39 -11.47 41.52
N ALA A 6 16.60 -10.73 42.61
CA ALA A 6 16.47 -9.26 42.61
C ALA A 6 17.41 -8.55 41.59
N GLY A 7 18.48 -9.22 41.13
CA GLY A 7 19.28 -8.72 40.01
C GLY A 7 18.59 -8.91 38.65
N ASN A 8 17.82 -9.99 38.50
CA ASN A 8 17.00 -10.28 37.33
C ASN A 8 15.82 -9.30 37.27
N SER A 9 15.11 -9.09 38.40
CA SER A 9 14.04 -8.09 38.54
C SER A 9 14.46 -6.71 38.03
N ILE A 10 15.62 -6.20 38.47
CA ILE A 10 16.11 -4.87 38.08
C ILE A 10 16.58 -4.84 36.62
N TYR A 11 17.06 -5.96 36.09
CA TYR A 11 17.37 -6.07 34.66
C TYR A 11 16.11 -6.00 33.79
N LEU A 12 15.09 -6.80 34.15
CA LEU A 12 13.79 -6.83 33.48
C LEU A 12 13.05 -5.51 33.64
N TYR A 13 13.16 -4.84 34.80
CA TYR A 13 12.65 -3.49 35.00
C TYR A 13 13.30 -2.50 34.02
N ARG A 14 14.64 -2.48 33.89
CA ARG A 14 15.32 -1.63 32.90
C ARG A 14 14.88 -1.95 31.47
N LEU A 15 14.84 -3.23 31.09
CA LEU A 15 14.46 -3.67 29.74
C LEU A 15 13.04 -3.22 29.40
N LEU A 16 12.06 -3.60 30.21
CA LEU A 16 10.64 -3.28 29.97
C LEU A 16 10.35 -1.77 30.12
N LYS A 17 11.07 -1.06 31.00
CA LYS A 17 11.01 0.42 31.08
C LYS A 17 11.49 1.08 29.79
N ASN A 18 12.52 0.54 29.15
CA ASN A 18 13.07 1.10 27.90
C ASN A 18 12.20 0.73 26.69
N GLU A 19 11.76 -0.53 26.58
CA GLU A 19 11.04 -1.06 25.40
C GLU A 19 9.54 -0.77 25.38
N LEU A 20 8.92 -0.56 26.56
CA LEU A 20 7.46 -0.38 26.71
C LEU A 20 7.07 0.97 27.35
N GLY A 21 8.00 1.65 28.02
CA GLY A 21 7.73 2.89 28.75
C GLY A 21 7.00 2.68 30.09
N VAL A 22 7.03 3.69 30.97
CA VAL A 22 6.39 3.64 32.30
C VAL A 22 4.99 4.24 32.25
N GLY A 23 3.99 3.50 32.74
CA GLY A 23 2.58 3.91 32.74
C GLY A 23 1.84 3.62 31.43
N HIS A 24 2.53 3.08 30.43
CA HIS A 24 1.95 2.60 29.17
C HIS A 24 1.50 1.14 29.31
N GLN A 25 0.45 0.75 28.58
CA GLN A 25 -0.12 -0.59 28.61
C GLN A 25 0.27 -1.33 27.32
N ALA A 26 1.14 -2.33 27.43
CA ALA A 26 1.59 -3.17 26.32
C ALA A 26 0.85 -4.52 26.29
N SER A 27 0.66 -5.08 25.08
CA SER A 27 0.11 -6.43 24.88
C SER A 27 1.11 -7.50 25.33
N LEU A 28 0.63 -8.71 25.64
CA LEU A 28 1.49 -9.85 25.95
C LEU A 28 2.50 -10.13 24.80
N ALA A 29 2.06 -10.04 23.55
CA ALA A 29 2.91 -10.22 22.38
C ALA A 29 4.03 -9.16 22.28
N ARG A 30 3.77 -7.90 22.63
CA ARG A 30 4.80 -6.84 22.64
C ARG A 30 5.78 -7.01 23.82
N VAL A 31 5.35 -7.60 24.93
CA VAL A 31 6.25 -8.05 26.01
C VAL A 31 7.13 -9.20 25.53
N GLU A 32 6.55 -10.19 24.84
CA GLU A 32 7.27 -11.33 24.25
C GLU A 32 8.33 -10.88 23.25
N GLU A 33 8.00 -9.94 22.37
CA GLU A 33 8.94 -9.34 21.42
C GLU A 33 10.11 -8.62 22.13
N ALA A 34 9.83 -7.85 23.20
CA ALA A 34 10.86 -7.16 23.97
C ALA A 34 11.79 -8.13 24.73
N LEU A 35 11.26 -9.25 25.25
CA LEU A 35 12.05 -10.30 25.89
C LEU A 35 12.87 -11.10 24.87
N ALA A 36 12.27 -11.45 23.72
CA ALA A 36 12.93 -12.19 22.64
C ALA A 36 14.06 -11.38 21.98
N SER A 37 13.88 -10.05 21.84
CA SER A 37 14.89 -9.13 21.32
C SER A 37 16.18 -9.14 22.14
N ASP A 38 16.07 -9.27 23.47
CA ASP A 38 17.22 -9.47 24.37
C ASP A 38 17.44 -10.95 24.76
N GLN A 39 16.92 -11.89 23.96
CA GLN A 39 17.14 -13.34 24.09
C GLN A 39 16.88 -13.89 25.51
N ILE A 40 15.75 -13.48 26.11
CA ILE A 40 15.26 -13.98 27.40
C ILE A 40 13.99 -14.79 27.15
N ALA A 41 13.98 -16.05 27.55
CA ALA A 41 12.80 -16.92 27.52
C ALA A 41 12.22 -17.09 28.94
N PRO A 42 10.89 -17.26 29.14
CA PRO A 42 10.29 -17.49 30.46
C PRO A 42 10.90 -18.67 31.22
N GLU A 43 11.29 -19.72 30.50
CA GLU A 43 11.91 -20.93 31.02
C GLU A 43 13.26 -20.64 31.68
N ASP A 44 13.98 -19.60 31.25
CA ASP A 44 15.25 -19.15 31.84
C ASP A 44 15.09 -18.74 33.31
N LEU A 45 13.87 -18.39 33.70
CA LEU A 45 13.48 -17.94 35.04
C LEU A 45 12.61 -18.95 35.79
N ASP A 46 12.42 -20.15 35.23
CA ASP A 46 11.55 -21.21 35.77
C ASP A 46 10.06 -20.81 35.82
N CYS A 47 9.60 -20.06 34.82
CA CYS A 47 8.20 -19.80 34.51
C CYS A 47 7.76 -20.67 33.31
N ALA A 48 6.50 -21.13 33.31
CA ALA A 48 5.94 -21.93 32.22
C ALA A 48 5.52 -21.10 30.99
N ASP A 49 5.17 -19.83 31.19
CA ASP A 49 4.86 -18.87 30.13
C ASP A 49 5.17 -17.43 30.57
N THR A 50 4.99 -16.48 29.64
CA THR A 50 5.14 -15.04 29.89
C THR A 50 4.14 -14.48 30.89
N THR A 51 2.97 -15.08 31.05
CA THR A 51 1.97 -14.62 32.02
C THR A 51 2.41 -14.94 33.46
N GLU A 52 2.92 -16.15 33.71
CA GLU A 52 3.52 -16.51 35.00
C GLU A 52 4.75 -15.63 35.29
N LEU A 53 5.59 -15.34 34.29
CA LEU A 53 6.72 -14.41 34.45
C LEU A 53 6.25 -13.02 34.90
N LEU A 54 5.23 -12.45 34.24
CA LEU A 54 4.69 -11.15 34.61
C LEU A 54 4.02 -11.15 35.99
N GLU A 55 3.36 -12.24 36.40
CA GLU A 55 2.71 -12.34 37.72
C GLU A 55 3.73 -12.36 38.87
N ASN A 56 4.86 -13.05 38.66
CA ASN A 56 5.99 -13.04 39.59
C ASN A 56 6.74 -11.68 39.64
N LEU A 57 6.45 -10.74 38.71
CA LEU A 57 7.03 -9.38 38.64
C LEU A 57 6.05 -8.27 39.08
N SER A 58 5.01 -8.63 39.84
CA SER A 58 3.98 -7.71 40.37
C SER A 58 4.50 -6.53 41.23
N GLU A 59 5.78 -6.54 41.60
CA GLU A 59 6.53 -5.43 42.21
C GLU A 59 6.71 -4.19 41.32
N PHE A 60 6.66 -4.33 40.00
CA PHE A 60 6.65 -3.21 39.05
C PHE A 60 5.77 -3.44 37.81
N ILE A 61 5.03 -4.55 37.74
CA ILE A 61 4.12 -4.85 36.62
C ILE A 61 2.69 -4.99 37.11
N ARG A 62 1.80 -4.15 36.57
CA ARG A 62 0.35 -4.28 36.77
C ARG A 62 -0.26 -5.00 35.56
N ILE A 63 -0.69 -6.25 35.76
CA ILE A 63 -1.39 -7.02 34.73
C ILE A 63 -2.87 -6.58 34.68
N THR A 64 -3.40 -6.46 33.46
CA THR A 64 -4.83 -6.24 33.21
C THR A 64 -5.36 -7.30 32.24
N ARG A 65 -6.37 -8.05 32.67
CA ARG A 65 -7.01 -9.13 31.89
C ARG A 65 -8.37 -8.65 31.37
N PHE A 66 -8.60 -8.69 30.06
CA PHE A 66 -9.85 -8.23 29.42
C PHE A 66 -10.77 -9.41 29.06
N LYS A 67 -12.05 -9.11 28.79
CA LYS A 67 -12.98 -10.10 28.22
C LYS A 67 -12.43 -10.57 26.85
N GLY A 68 -12.54 -11.87 26.57
CA GLY A 68 -11.93 -12.49 25.39
C GLY A 68 -10.47 -12.94 25.58
N GLY A 69 -9.98 -13.02 26.82
CA GLY A 69 -8.70 -13.66 27.14
C GLY A 69 -7.45 -12.82 26.90
N ARG A 70 -7.57 -11.59 26.39
CA ARG A 70 -6.43 -10.69 26.14
C ARG A 70 -5.78 -10.25 27.48
N ILE A 71 -4.46 -10.37 27.56
CA ILE A 71 -3.65 -10.01 28.74
C ILE A 71 -2.70 -8.86 28.36
N PHE A 72 -2.61 -7.86 29.23
CA PHE A 72 -1.74 -6.69 29.06
C PHE A 72 -0.91 -6.41 30.31
N ALA A 73 0.28 -5.87 30.12
CA ALA A 73 1.18 -5.42 31.17
C ALA A 73 1.27 -3.88 31.19
N THR A 74 1.18 -3.26 32.36
CA THR A 74 1.59 -1.85 32.59
C THR A 74 2.84 -1.82 33.45
N VAL A 75 3.95 -1.26 32.97
CA VAL A 75 5.14 -1.03 33.81
C VAL A 75 4.89 0.15 34.74
N VAL A 76 5.12 -0.02 36.03
CA VAL A 76 4.92 0.98 37.09
C VAL A 76 6.26 1.56 37.54
N ALA A 77 6.32 2.85 37.87
CA ALA A 77 7.54 3.49 38.37
C ALA A 77 7.96 2.87 39.72
N ASN A 78 9.23 2.48 39.86
CA ASN A 78 9.77 1.91 41.09
C ASN A 78 11.05 2.67 41.49
N ALA A 79 10.90 3.59 42.44
CA ALA A 79 11.97 4.48 42.89
C ALA A 79 13.16 3.76 43.56
N GLU A 80 12.96 2.56 44.13
CA GLU A 80 14.07 1.77 44.66
C GLU A 80 14.92 1.20 43.52
N TYR A 81 14.29 0.81 42.41
CA TYR A 81 14.98 0.30 41.23
C TYR A 81 15.57 1.43 40.39
N ASP A 82 14.86 2.53 40.16
CA ASP A 82 15.41 3.73 39.50
C ASP A 82 16.69 4.21 40.19
N THR A 83 16.63 4.43 41.51
CA THR A 83 17.81 4.87 42.25
C THR A 83 18.86 3.78 42.46
N ALA A 84 18.60 2.51 42.12
CA ALA A 84 19.62 1.46 42.03
C ALA A 84 20.32 1.46 40.66
N LEU A 85 19.58 1.74 39.58
CA LEU A 85 20.11 1.86 38.22
C LEU A 85 21.07 3.05 38.12
N GLU A 86 20.68 4.25 38.60
CA GLU A 86 21.52 5.46 38.66
C GLU A 86 22.84 5.22 39.43
N LYS A 87 22.76 4.56 40.59
CA LYS A 87 23.93 4.18 41.41
C LYS A 87 24.79 3.10 40.74
N SER A 88 24.22 2.31 39.83
CA SER A 88 24.98 1.33 39.04
C SER A 88 25.75 2.02 37.91
N GLU A 89 25.12 2.96 37.20
CA GLU A 89 25.62 3.65 36.02
C GLU A 89 26.78 4.60 36.38
N SER A 90 26.59 5.46 37.39
CA SER A 90 27.65 6.30 37.96
C SER A 90 28.86 5.48 38.46
N SER A 91 28.65 4.25 38.94
CA SER A 91 29.76 3.34 39.33
C SER A 91 30.55 2.72 38.16
N SER A 92 30.07 2.92 36.92
CA SER A 92 30.76 2.56 35.68
C SER A 92 31.64 3.71 35.19
N GLU A 93 31.13 4.94 35.22
CA GLU A 93 31.87 6.13 34.75
C GLU A 93 33.12 6.38 35.58
N ASP A 94 33.01 6.30 36.91
CA ASP A 94 34.14 6.48 37.84
C ASP A 94 35.25 5.41 37.64
N LYS A 95 34.94 4.28 36.98
CA LYS A 95 35.92 3.25 36.59
C LYS A 95 36.64 3.53 35.27
N ALA A 96 36.09 4.35 34.39
CA ALA A 96 36.81 4.80 33.19
C ALA A 96 38.02 5.69 33.57
N ALA A 97 38.00 6.31 34.76
CA ALA A 97 38.86 7.43 35.12
C ALA A 97 39.86 7.20 36.28
N LYS A 98 40.34 5.97 36.56
CA LYS A 98 41.61 5.74 37.33
C LYS A 98 42.26 4.36 37.08
N LYS A 99 43.54 4.34 36.69
CA LYS A 99 44.44 3.18 36.89
C LYS A 99 45.09 3.24 38.29
N GLY A 100 44.65 2.38 39.22
CA GLY A 100 45.20 2.28 40.57
C GLY A 100 45.05 0.87 41.16
N LYS A 101 46.01 0.42 42.00
CA LYS A 101 46.07 -0.97 42.50
C LYS A 101 45.12 -1.22 43.69
N PRO A 102 44.41 -2.37 43.77
CA PRO A 102 43.31 -2.55 44.71
C PRO A 102 43.67 -3.32 46.00
N TRP A 103 43.41 -2.74 47.18
CA TRP A 103 43.02 -3.46 48.40
C TRP A 103 42.34 -2.52 49.43
N LYS A 104 41.68 -3.13 50.43
CA LYS A 104 41.01 -2.51 51.61
C LYS A 104 39.63 -1.81 51.40
N ARG A 105 38.61 -2.68 51.39
CA ARG A 105 37.34 -2.63 52.17
C ARG A 105 36.45 -1.36 52.15
N ALA A 106 35.20 -1.60 51.76
CA ALA A 106 34.06 -1.43 52.67
C ALA A 106 33.07 -2.62 52.50
N ARG A 107 32.45 -3.09 53.59
CA ARG A 107 31.26 -3.97 53.56
C ARG A 107 30.09 -3.16 54.12
N GLY A 108 29.11 -2.83 53.29
CA GLY A 108 27.88 -2.13 53.71
C GLY A 108 26.90 -2.09 52.55
N ALA A 109 25.68 -2.60 52.79
CA ALA A 109 24.62 -2.88 51.81
C ALA A 109 25.03 -3.82 50.64
N LYS A 110 24.11 -4.73 50.26
CA LYS A 110 24.17 -5.34 48.92
C LYS A 110 23.70 -4.25 47.94
N ALA A 111 24.63 -3.60 47.25
CA ALA A 111 24.27 -2.79 46.09
C ALA A 111 23.60 -3.72 45.06
N LEU A 112 22.29 -3.54 44.88
CA LEU A 112 21.52 -4.26 43.87
C LEU A 112 22.07 -3.86 42.49
N LYS A 113 22.25 -4.85 41.62
CA LYS A 113 22.78 -4.63 40.26
C LYS A 113 21.93 -5.40 39.26
N PRO A 114 21.61 -4.82 38.10
CA PRO A 114 20.98 -5.57 37.01
C PRO A 114 21.89 -6.73 36.60
N VAL A 115 21.31 -7.93 36.55
CA VAL A 115 21.94 -9.17 36.08
C VAL A 115 21.01 -9.77 35.03
N ARG A 116 21.47 -9.86 33.78
CA ARG A 116 20.72 -10.50 32.70
C ARG A 116 20.46 -11.97 33.08
N PRO A 117 19.23 -12.50 32.88
CA PRO A 117 18.97 -13.93 32.96
C PRO A 117 19.95 -14.73 32.11
N ARG A 118 20.26 -15.96 32.53
CA ARG A 118 21.11 -16.87 31.75
C ARG A 118 20.23 -17.80 30.95
N HIS A 119 20.36 -17.77 29.64
CA HIS A 119 19.59 -18.64 28.77
C HIS A 119 19.87 -20.13 29.06
N LYS A 120 18.81 -20.88 29.34
CA LYS A 120 18.84 -22.33 29.56
C LYS A 120 18.58 -23.00 28.22
N ALA A 121 19.67 -23.30 27.50
CA ALA A 121 19.58 -23.96 26.20
C ALA A 121 18.77 -25.27 26.28
N THR A 122 17.53 -25.24 25.80
CA THR A 122 16.70 -26.42 25.64
C THR A 122 17.27 -27.29 24.52
N HIS A 123 17.45 -28.58 24.78
CA HIS A 123 17.91 -29.51 23.76
C HIS A 123 16.80 -29.75 22.73
N ALA A 124 16.75 -28.90 21.71
CA ALA A 124 15.96 -29.15 20.50
C ALA A 124 16.38 -30.51 19.91
N ALA A 125 15.42 -31.44 19.82
CA ALA A 125 15.68 -32.82 19.47
C ALA A 125 16.06 -32.97 17.99
N LYS A 126 17.35 -32.84 17.68
CA LYS A 126 17.93 -33.33 16.43
C LYS A 126 18.19 -34.83 16.54
N THR A 127 17.78 -35.55 15.50
CA THR A 127 17.98 -36.99 15.33
C THR A 127 19.47 -37.34 15.22
N ASN A 128 19.92 -38.30 16.04
CA ASN A 128 21.20 -38.98 15.88
C ASN A 128 20.94 -40.46 15.55
N PRO A 129 21.52 -41.04 14.48
CA PRO A 129 21.50 -42.47 14.22
C PRO A 129 22.66 -43.20 14.91
N SER A 130 22.42 -44.41 15.46
CA SER A 130 23.39 -45.48 15.83
C SER A 130 24.53 -45.14 16.84
N GLU A 131 24.95 -45.97 17.80
CA GLU A 131 24.48 -47.23 18.44
C GLU A 131 25.38 -47.45 19.72
N THR A 132 25.40 -48.49 20.58
CA THR A 132 24.75 -49.82 20.74
C THR A 132 24.78 -50.23 22.25
N SER A 133 24.70 -51.53 22.57
CA SER A 133 24.82 -52.19 23.91
C SER A 133 23.61 -52.03 24.84
N GLN A 134 22.77 -53.05 25.08
CA GLN A 134 22.95 -54.21 26.00
C GLN A 134 22.96 -53.81 27.50
N GLU A 135 22.20 -54.40 28.43
CA GLU A 135 21.18 -55.49 28.42
C GLU A 135 20.38 -55.44 29.79
N SER A 136 19.37 -56.23 30.20
CA SER A 136 18.65 -57.44 29.70
C SER A 136 17.27 -57.61 30.41
N ASN A 137 16.31 -58.34 29.80
CA ASN A 137 15.13 -59.01 30.42
C ASN A 137 14.02 -58.10 31.05
N THR A 138 12.73 -58.49 31.11
CA THR A 138 12.09 -59.83 31.07
C THR A 138 10.71 -59.84 30.37
N GLU A 139 10.23 -61.03 30.03
CA GLU A 139 8.87 -61.52 29.66
C GLU A 139 7.63 -60.75 30.21
N THR A 140 6.40 -60.79 29.65
CA THR A 140 5.76 -61.54 28.53
C THR A 140 4.43 -60.80 28.16
N THR A 141 3.94 -60.69 26.91
CA THR A 141 3.13 -61.69 26.18
C THR A 141 2.90 -61.26 24.72
N ALA A 142 2.77 -62.21 23.78
CA ALA A 142 2.38 -62.01 22.37
C ALA A 142 0.85 -62.29 22.16
N PRO A 143 0.23 -62.41 20.94
CA PRO A 143 0.79 -62.79 19.63
C PRO A 143 0.33 -61.99 18.38
N ALA A 144 0.78 -62.49 17.22
CA ALA A 144 0.61 -62.01 15.83
C ALA A 144 1.52 -60.81 15.44
N SER A 145 1.88 -60.61 14.17
CA SER A 145 1.52 -61.36 12.94
C SER A 145 2.70 -61.53 11.96
N ALA A 146 2.47 -62.20 10.83
CA ALA A 146 3.40 -62.43 9.72
C ALA A 146 2.86 -61.75 8.42
N THR A 147 3.57 -61.61 7.28
CA THR A 147 4.68 -62.41 6.69
C THR A 147 5.63 -61.50 5.87
N THR A 148 6.79 -62.01 5.43
CA THR A 148 7.95 -61.23 4.95
C THR A 148 8.57 -61.78 3.66
N ALA A 149 9.31 -60.92 2.93
CA ALA A 149 10.48 -61.24 2.07
C ALA A 149 10.22 -61.98 0.72
N PRO A 150 11.23 -62.16 -0.18
CA PRO A 150 12.63 -61.65 -0.15
C PRO A 150 13.11 -60.93 -1.43
N ALA A 151 14.34 -60.38 -1.37
CA ALA A 151 15.16 -59.96 -2.52
C ALA A 151 16.15 -61.07 -2.95
N PRO A 152 16.96 -60.85 -4.01
CA PRO A 152 18.41 -60.60 -3.81
C PRO A 152 18.94 -59.52 -4.83
N GLU A 153 20.22 -59.23 -5.08
CA GLU A 153 21.52 -59.79 -4.61
C GLU A 153 22.63 -58.70 -4.48
N GLN A 154 23.83 -58.90 -5.04
CA GLN A 154 25.00 -57.98 -5.12
C GLN A 154 25.61 -58.09 -6.56
N GLN A 155 26.70 -57.43 -7.02
CA GLN A 155 27.91 -56.87 -6.40
C GLN A 155 28.67 -55.87 -7.35
N GLU A 156 29.79 -55.31 -6.88
CA GLU A 156 30.72 -54.28 -7.44
C GLU A 156 31.58 -54.67 -8.69
N PRO A 157 32.56 -53.86 -9.26
CA PRO A 157 33.14 -52.54 -8.84
C PRO A 157 33.42 -51.45 -9.94
N ALA A 158 34.02 -50.33 -9.51
CA ALA A 158 35.05 -49.47 -10.17
C ALA A 158 34.68 -48.05 -10.70
N ALA A 159 35.69 -47.15 -10.65
CA ALA A 159 35.63 -45.68 -10.78
C ALA A 159 36.54 -45.17 -11.96
N PRO A 160 36.80 -43.86 -12.26
CA PRO A 160 36.83 -42.69 -11.35
C PRO A 160 36.26 -41.34 -11.92
N GLU A 161 36.59 -40.27 -11.19
CA GLU A 161 36.21 -38.84 -11.22
C GLU A 161 36.91 -37.98 -12.31
N ILE A 162 36.27 -36.88 -12.76
CA ILE A 162 36.86 -35.81 -13.60
C ILE A 162 36.30 -34.42 -13.20
N GLU A 163 37.16 -33.40 -13.19
CA GLU A 163 36.90 -32.02 -12.74
C GLU A 163 36.35 -31.07 -13.84
N GLN A 164 35.92 -29.86 -13.44
CA GLN A 164 35.71 -28.71 -14.35
C GLN A 164 37.05 -28.11 -14.81
N PRO A 165 37.08 -27.41 -15.96
CA PRO A 165 37.55 -26.02 -15.90
C PRO A 165 36.73 -25.05 -16.78
N SER A 166 37.26 -23.83 -16.99
CA SER A 166 36.49 -22.59 -17.21
C SER A 166 36.65 -21.89 -18.58
N HIS A 167 35.74 -20.95 -18.81
CA HIS A 167 35.70 -19.84 -19.78
C HIS A 167 36.85 -19.63 -20.79
N THR A 168 36.48 -19.37 -22.06
CA THR A 168 37.04 -18.24 -22.83
C THR A 168 36.03 -17.72 -23.86
N SER A 169 36.24 -16.52 -24.41
CA SER A 169 35.36 -15.83 -25.37
C SER A 169 36.07 -15.60 -26.70
N LEU A 170 35.33 -15.69 -27.82
CA LEU A 170 35.69 -15.11 -29.13
C LEU A 170 34.47 -14.49 -29.80
N THR A 171 34.72 -13.65 -30.82
CA THR A 171 33.81 -12.57 -31.24
C THR A 171 33.24 -12.70 -32.64
N LEU A 172 32.09 -12.03 -32.86
CA LEU A 172 31.44 -11.80 -34.17
C LEU A 172 32.38 -11.07 -35.16
N LYS A 173 33.14 -11.81 -35.99
CA LYS A 173 33.86 -11.22 -37.14
C LYS A 173 34.28 -12.14 -38.30
N GLU A 174 33.63 -13.29 -38.48
CA GLU A 174 33.74 -14.14 -39.68
C GLU A 174 32.35 -14.62 -40.14
N LEU A 175 32.24 -15.07 -41.41
CA LEU A 175 31.01 -15.36 -42.19
C LEU A 175 30.37 -14.19 -42.96
N LEU A 176 31.18 -13.45 -43.73
CA LEU A 176 30.75 -12.81 -44.98
C LEU A 176 31.82 -12.99 -46.08
N ALA A 177 31.63 -14.01 -46.92
CA ALA A 177 32.36 -14.29 -48.17
C ALA A 177 31.43 -15.07 -49.12
N VAL A 178 31.73 -15.08 -50.43
CA VAL A 178 30.75 -15.31 -51.51
C VAL A 178 31.21 -16.46 -52.46
N ASP A 179 30.38 -16.74 -53.48
CA ASP A 179 30.56 -17.63 -54.65
C ASP A 179 30.14 -19.11 -54.44
N THR A 180 29.08 -19.66 -55.06
CA THR A 180 28.55 -19.74 -56.47
C THR A 180 29.08 -20.94 -57.28
N ASP A 181 28.17 -21.85 -57.70
CA ASP A 181 27.96 -22.26 -59.11
C ASP A 181 26.64 -23.08 -59.27
N ASP A 182 26.27 -23.41 -60.52
CA ASP A 182 24.94 -23.85 -61.03
C ASP A 182 24.81 -25.37 -61.37
N THR A 183 23.60 -25.87 -61.71
CA THR A 183 23.26 -26.85 -62.79
C THR A 183 21.80 -27.37 -62.67
N GLN A 184 21.19 -27.75 -63.81
CA GLN A 184 19.74 -27.88 -64.10
C GLN A 184 19.17 -29.33 -64.07
N GLU A 185 17.83 -29.49 -63.96
CA GLU A 185 16.94 -29.97 -65.07
C GLU A 185 15.43 -30.10 -64.65
N GLU A 186 14.53 -29.92 -65.64
CA GLU A 186 13.06 -30.15 -65.64
C GLU A 186 12.75 -31.15 -66.80
N PRO A 187 11.54 -31.74 -67.06
CA PRO A 187 10.25 -31.02 -67.18
C PRO A 187 8.94 -31.76 -66.78
N ALA A 188 7.80 -31.04 -66.71
CA ALA A 188 6.57 -31.27 -67.53
C ALA A 188 5.28 -30.58 -67.03
N ALA A 189 4.56 -29.90 -67.95
CA ALA A 189 3.31 -29.13 -67.75
C ALA A 189 2.27 -29.50 -68.86
N PRO A 190 1.16 -28.76 -69.18
CA PRO A 190 0.48 -27.59 -68.57
C PRO A 190 -0.95 -27.98 -68.07
N SER A 191 -2.01 -27.17 -67.92
CA SER A 191 -2.37 -25.73 -68.13
C SER A 191 -3.45 -25.34 -67.06
N GLU A 192 -4.21 -24.24 -67.02
CA GLU A 192 -4.53 -23.03 -67.84
C GLU A 192 -5.08 -21.99 -66.81
N GLU A 193 -4.73 -20.70 -66.72
CA GLU A 193 -4.78 -19.52 -67.63
C GLU A 193 -6.17 -18.87 -67.86
N PRO A 194 -6.26 -17.52 -68.03
CA PRO A 194 -5.24 -16.45 -67.97
C PRO A 194 -5.50 -15.50 -66.75
N GLU A 195 -5.05 -14.24 -66.55
CA GLU A 195 -4.45 -13.16 -67.37
C GLU A 195 -3.32 -12.37 -66.61
N SER A 196 -3.20 -11.05 -66.86
CA SER A 196 -2.17 -10.06 -66.48
C SER A 196 -2.21 -9.52 -65.02
N SER A 197 -1.15 -9.10 -64.32
CA SER A 197 0.20 -8.54 -64.63
C SER A 197 0.27 -7.04 -65.03
N PRO A 198 1.36 -6.28 -64.76
CA PRO A 198 2.36 -6.41 -63.67
C PRO A 198 2.77 -5.05 -63.01
N GLU A 199 3.73 -5.11 -62.08
CA GLU A 199 4.61 -3.99 -61.65
C GLU A 199 5.73 -3.72 -62.74
N THR A 200 6.81 -2.93 -62.59
CA THR A 200 7.55 -2.35 -61.44
C THR A 200 8.47 -1.19 -61.89
N SER A 201 9.07 -0.44 -60.95
CA SER A 201 10.55 -0.20 -60.82
C SER A 201 11.08 1.26 -60.67
N PHE A 202 12.29 1.33 -60.08
CA PHE A 202 13.28 2.43 -60.01
C PHE A 202 13.00 3.73 -59.22
N MET A 203 13.48 3.71 -57.97
CA MET A 203 14.25 4.80 -57.31
C MET A 203 15.69 4.84 -57.93
N PRO A 204 16.53 5.92 -57.85
CA PRO A 204 16.87 6.59 -56.58
C PRO A 204 17.34 8.08 -56.59
N SER A 205 17.74 8.54 -55.38
CA SER A 205 18.78 9.53 -55.05
C SER A 205 18.45 11.02 -54.85
N GLU A 206 18.70 11.44 -53.60
CA GLU A 206 19.43 12.64 -53.13
C GLU A 206 18.89 14.07 -53.36
N GLU A 207 18.66 14.77 -52.24
CA GLU A 207 18.67 16.24 -52.13
C GLU A 207 19.65 16.68 -51.01
N PRO A 208 20.46 17.73 -51.24
CA PRO A 208 21.05 18.49 -50.14
C PRO A 208 21.05 20.02 -50.36
N THR A 209 20.51 20.78 -49.39
CA THR A 209 20.77 22.22 -49.12
C THR A 209 20.31 23.23 -50.21
N SER A 210 20.02 24.52 -49.97
CA SER A 210 20.45 25.45 -48.90
C SER A 210 19.39 26.53 -48.54
N GLU A 211 19.74 27.34 -47.54
CA GLU A 211 19.05 28.51 -46.96
C GLU A 211 18.78 29.69 -47.93
N ILE A 212 17.90 30.64 -47.54
CA ILE A 212 18.16 32.12 -47.42
C ILE A 212 16.87 32.87 -46.94
N SER A 213 16.99 34.14 -46.52
CA SER A 213 16.04 34.90 -45.67
C SER A 213 15.57 36.27 -46.27
N ALA A 214 14.74 37.03 -45.51
CA ALA A 214 14.36 38.46 -45.65
C ALA A 214 13.31 38.85 -46.75
N GLU A 215 12.49 39.93 -46.67
CA GLU A 215 11.84 40.71 -45.58
C GLU A 215 10.80 41.73 -46.16
N GLU A 216 9.79 42.17 -45.37
CA GLU A 216 9.03 43.47 -45.44
C GLU A 216 8.27 43.94 -46.74
N THR A 217 7.37 44.96 -46.83
CA THR A 217 6.68 45.91 -45.88
C THR A 217 5.29 46.48 -46.39
N ILE A 218 4.33 46.74 -45.46
CA ILE A 218 3.03 47.51 -45.51
C ILE A 218 1.97 47.18 -46.63
N ILE A 219 0.90 47.91 -47.03
CA ILE A 219 0.42 49.35 -47.03
C ILE A 219 -1.16 49.45 -46.85
N SER A 220 -1.70 50.65 -46.51
CA SER A 220 -3.12 51.08 -46.25
C SER A 220 -4.09 51.11 -47.50
N THR A 221 -5.39 51.50 -47.48
CA THR A 221 -6.15 52.52 -46.67
C THR A 221 -7.70 52.34 -46.66
N GLU A 222 -8.41 53.08 -45.78
CA GLU A 222 -9.85 53.05 -45.37
C GLU A 222 -10.85 53.86 -46.29
N GLU A 223 -12.18 54.11 -46.06
CA GLU A 223 -13.07 53.97 -44.87
C GLU A 223 -14.62 53.69 -45.10
N PRO A 224 -15.56 54.62 -45.50
CA PRO A 224 -16.79 54.83 -44.68
C PRO A 224 -18.23 55.04 -45.31
N VAL A 225 -19.24 55.05 -44.40
CA VAL A 225 -20.65 55.64 -44.39
C VAL A 225 -21.87 54.86 -44.98
N SER A 226 -23.06 55.15 -44.41
CA SER A 226 -24.37 54.42 -44.39
C SER A 226 -25.62 55.34 -44.40
N GLU A 227 -26.84 54.84 -44.70
CA GLU A 227 -28.14 55.53 -44.40
C GLU A 227 -29.38 54.61 -44.14
N VAL A 228 -30.20 54.97 -43.11
CA VAL A 228 -31.71 55.09 -43.03
C VAL A 228 -32.65 53.92 -43.47
N VAL A 229 -33.89 53.68 -42.94
CA VAL A 229 -34.51 53.53 -41.57
C VAL A 229 -36.07 53.35 -41.68
N SER A 230 -36.72 52.61 -40.75
CA SER A 230 -38.20 52.54 -40.46
C SER A 230 -39.17 51.84 -41.47
N THR A 231 -40.34 51.23 -41.11
CA THR A 231 -41.00 50.87 -39.81
C THR A 231 -42.12 49.82 -39.98
N SER A 232 -42.18 48.80 -39.09
CA SER A 232 -43.37 47.96 -38.72
C SER A 232 -44.01 47.09 -39.84
N VAL A 233 -45.06 46.24 -39.69
CA VAL A 233 -46.06 45.81 -38.64
C VAL A 233 -46.48 44.34 -38.97
N GLU A 234 -47.18 43.48 -38.20
CA GLU A 234 -47.77 43.47 -36.83
C GLU A 234 -47.77 42.03 -36.21
N GLN A 235 -48.92 41.39 -35.91
CA GLN A 235 -49.10 40.11 -35.15
C GLN A 235 -50.41 39.37 -35.57
N PRO A 236 -50.73 38.09 -35.16
CA PRO A 236 -50.19 37.30 -34.03
C PRO A 236 -49.77 35.83 -34.33
N VAL A 237 -49.39 35.11 -33.26
CA VAL A 237 -48.75 33.77 -33.20
C VAL A 237 -49.74 32.66 -32.71
N PRO A 238 -49.41 31.35 -32.75
CA PRO A 238 -48.64 30.70 -31.66
C PRO A 238 -47.58 29.66 -32.10
N GLU A 239 -46.67 29.33 -31.19
CA GLU A 239 -45.43 28.55 -31.43
C GLU A 239 -45.50 27.07 -30.95
N VAL A 240 -44.55 26.26 -31.44
CA VAL A 240 -43.97 25.09 -30.74
C VAL A 240 -42.43 25.15 -30.97
N PRO A 241 -41.57 24.96 -29.96
CA PRO A 241 -40.19 25.48 -29.99
C PRO A 241 -39.13 24.50 -30.55
N THR A 242 -37.95 25.04 -30.86
CA THR A 242 -36.71 24.30 -31.19
C THR A 242 -35.52 24.80 -30.36
N VAL A 243 -34.47 23.97 -30.25
CA VAL A 243 -33.29 24.21 -29.40
C VAL A 243 -32.17 24.93 -30.17
N PRO A 244 -31.55 26.00 -29.64
CA PRO A 244 -30.36 26.62 -30.22
C PRO A 244 -29.04 26.09 -29.61
N VAL A 245 -27.97 26.19 -30.40
CA VAL A 245 -26.56 26.01 -30.01
C VAL A 245 -25.90 27.39 -29.95
N GLU A 246 -24.84 27.56 -29.15
CA GLU A 246 -24.08 28.82 -29.04
C GLU A 246 -22.56 28.57 -29.12
N GLU A 247 -21.80 29.56 -29.62
CA GLU A 247 -20.38 29.46 -30.01
C GLU A 247 -19.49 30.51 -29.28
N PRO A 248 -18.17 30.69 -29.55
CA PRO A 248 -17.19 30.75 -28.46
C PRO A 248 -16.77 32.15 -28.00
N ALA A 249 -16.27 32.22 -26.76
CA ALA A 249 -15.76 33.43 -26.12
C ALA A 249 -14.25 33.68 -26.32
N LYS A 250 -13.85 34.95 -26.28
CA LYS A 250 -12.45 35.44 -26.43
C LYS A 250 -11.69 35.47 -25.08
N PRO A 251 -10.34 35.55 -25.09
CA PRO A 251 -9.52 35.30 -23.89
C PRO A 251 -9.66 36.39 -22.81
N ALA A 252 -9.56 35.97 -21.55
CA ALA A 252 -9.64 36.84 -20.38
C ALA A 252 -8.31 37.53 -20.05
N VAL A 253 -8.40 38.75 -19.52
CA VAL A 253 -7.26 39.52 -19.00
C VAL A 253 -6.95 39.07 -17.57
N TYR A 254 -5.66 39.00 -17.22
CA TYR A 254 -5.21 38.73 -15.85
C TYR A 254 -5.72 39.81 -14.89
N LEU A 255 -6.49 39.39 -13.88
CA LEU A 255 -6.78 40.19 -12.69
C LEU A 255 -6.03 39.62 -11.50
N ASP A 256 -5.33 40.49 -10.78
CA ASP A 256 -4.64 40.17 -9.54
C ASP A 256 -5.65 40.14 -8.38
N VAL A 257 -5.78 38.99 -7.70
CA VAL A 257 -6.86 38.72 -6.72
C VAL A 257 -6.29 38.37 -5.35
N HIS A 258 -5.69 39.36 -4.70
CA HIS A 258 -5.48 39.36 -3.25
C HIS A 258 -6.81 39.61 -2.48
N SER A 259 -7.78 38.70 -2.60
CA SER A 259 -8.99 38.70 -1.76
C SER A 259 -9.59 37.30 -1.62
N SER A 260 -9.33 36.64 -0.49
CA SER A 260 -9.97 35.34 -0.16
C SER A 260 -11.45 35.53 0.18
N PRO A 261 -12.38 34.74 -0.39
CA PRO A 261 -13.75 34.66 0.11
C PRO A 261 -13.77 34.04 1.52
N ALA A 262 -14.76 34.43 2.33
CA ALA A 262 -14.84 34.05 3.73
C ALA A 262 -15.42 32.63 3.93
N GLY A 263 -14.58 31.61 3.79
CA GLY A 263 -14.85 30.29 4.35
C GLY A 263 -14.82 30.30 5.88
N THR A 264 -15.49 29.34 6.51
CA THR A 264 -15.38 29.08 7.96
C THR A 264 -13.90 28.92 8.33
N PRO A 265 -13.37 29.62 9.35
CA PRO A 265 -11.93 29.65 9.57
C PRO A 265 -11.39 28.25 9.93
N PRO A 266 -10.28 27.79 9.31
CA PRO A 266 -9.60 26.59 9.76
C PRO A 266 -9.16 26.77 11.21
N VAL A 267 -9.38 25.76 12.05
CA VAL A 267 -9.24 25.90 13.50
C VAL A 267 -7.76 26.06 13.86
N GLN A 268 -7.36 27.28 14.21
CA GLN A 268 -6.02 27.61 14.71
C GLN A 268 -5.79 26.99 16.10
N LEU A 269 -5.45 25.70 16.13
CA LEU A 269 -5.28 24.89 17.33
C LEU A 269 -3.83 24.38 17.54
N GLN A 270 -2.85 25.06 16.94
CA GLN A 270 -1.47 24.58 16.76
C GLN A 270 -0.50 25.01 17.89
N SER A 271 -0.88 24.78 19.15
CA SER A 271 0.07 24.84 20.29
C SER A 271 -0.37 24.06 21.53
N ASP A 272 -1.67 23.80 21.67
CA ASP A 272 -2.30 23.18 22.86
C ASP A 272 -2.78 21.73 22.60
N LEU A 273 -2.60 21.22 21.37
CA LEU A 273 -2.93 19.84 20.97
C LEU A 273 -1.86 18.83 21.43
N PRO A 274 -2.24 17.55 21.64
CA PRO A 274 -1.30 16.44 21.74
C PRO A 274 -0.34 16.38 20.54
N GLN A 275 0.95 16.15 20.79
CA GLN A 275 1.91 15.78 19.75
C GLN A 275 1.88 14.25 19.58
N PHE A 276 2.15 13.52 20.65
CA PHE A 276 2.01 12.06 20.66
C PHE A 276 0.78 11.70 21.50
N PHE A 277 -0.13 10.94 20.90
CA PHE A 277 -1.35 10.46 21.55
C PHE A 277 -1.00 9.62 22.78
N SER A 278 -0.06 8.68 22.65
CA SER A 278 0.29 7.75 23.74
C SER A 278 0.91 8.45 24.96
N THR A 279 1.69 9.52 24.79
CA THR A 279 2.22 10.31 25.92
C THR A 279 1.23 11.34 26.44
N ASP A 280 0.50 12.04 25.57
CA ASP A 280 -0.21 13.26 25.96
C ASP A 280 -1.70 13.05 26.26
N VAL A 281 -2.28 11.92 25.84
CA VAL A 281 -3.68 11.55 26.06
C VAL A 281 -3.81 10.50 27.17
N HIS A 282 -4.74 10.73 28.09
CA HIS A 282 -5.17 9.73 29.08
C HIS A 282 -6.34 8.90 28.52
N CYS A 283 -6.12 7.61 28.34
CA CYS A 283 -7.19 6.67 27.98
C CYS A 283 -7.80 6.03 29.23
N LYS A 284 -9.14 5.87 29.22
CA LYS A 284 -9.85 5.09 30.25
C LYS A 284 -9.82 3.61 29.87
N ASP A 285 -9.77 2.73 30.87
CA ASP A 285 -9.88 1.28 30.72
C ASP A 285 -11.13 0.88 29.91
N ALA A 286 -12.25 1.59 30.09
CA ALA A 286 -13.50 1.36 29.38
C ALA A 286 -13.43 1.71 27.87
N THR A 287 -12.84 2.86 27.51
CA THR A 287 -12.64 3.24 26.11
C THR A 287 -11.61 2.36 25.41
N LEU A 288 -10.56 1.91 26.14
CA LEU A 288 -9.61 0.93 25.61
C LEU A 288 -10.28 -0.43 25.41
N ALA A 289 -11.10 -0.90 26.35
CA ALA A 289 -11.85 -2.15 26.21
C ALA A 289 -12.82 -2.14 25.01
N LEU A 290 -13.38 -0.97 24.65
CA LEU A 290 -14.16 -0.79 23.42
C LEU A 290 -13.28 -0.97 22.18
N LEU A 291 -12.14 -0.26 22.09
CA LEU A 291 -11.22 -0.40 20.95
C LEU A 291 -10.69 -1.83 20.81
N TYR A 292 -10.26 -2.48 21.90
CA TYR A 292 -9.85 -3.90 21.88
C TYR A 292 -10.97 -4.86 21.47
N ARG A 293 -12.24 -4.46 21.50
CA ARG A 293 -13.37 -5.30 21.08
C ARG A 293 -13.70 -5.16 19.59
N VAL A 294 -13.37 -4.02 18.97
CA VAL A 294 -13.71 -3.73 17.56
C VAL A 294 -12.49 -3.76 16.62
N LEU A 295 -11.27 -3.57 17.13
CA LEU A 295 -10.05 -3.61 16.33
C LEU A 295 -9.42 -5.02 16.28
N PRO A 296 -8.62 -5.31 15.24
CA PRO A 296 -7.98 -6.62 15.05
C PRO A 296 -7.18 -7.10 16.27
N LEU A 297 -7.04 -8.41 16.42
CA LEU A 297 -6.45 -9.03 17.61
C LEU A 297 -4.97 -8.69 17.83
N ASN A 298 -4.21 -8.51 16.75
CA ASN A 298 -2.75 -8.41 16.77
C ASN A 298 -2.24 -6.95 16.74
N GLU A 299 -3.15 -5.98 16.70
CA GLU A 299 -2.82 -4.56 16.50
C GLU A 299 -2.38 -3.88 17.81
N ASP A 300 -1.28 -3.12 17.79
CA ASP A 300 -0.96 -2.19 18.88
C ASP A 300 -1.83 -0.94 18.75
N ILE A 301 -2.92 -0.93 19.53
CA ILE A 301 -3.89 0.17 19.55
C ILE A 301 -3.25 1.50 19.96
N MET A 302 -2.19 1.53 20.77
CA MET A 302 -1.54 2.79 21.14
C MET A 302 -0.69 3.34 20.00
N ALA A 303 0.06 2.46 19.30
CA ALA A 303 0.81 2.85 18.10
C ALA A 303 -0.13 3.30 16.96
N LEU A 304 -1.23 2.58 16.76
CA LEU A 304 -2.25 2.96 15.77
C LEU A 304 -2.92 4.30 16.09
N LEU A 305 -3.22 4.57 17.37
CA LEU A 305 -3.78 5.85 17.79
C LEU A 305 -2.76 7.00 17.66
N ASP A 306 -1.46 6.75 17.88
CA ASP A 306 -0.40 7.71 17.56
C ASP A 306 -0.34 8.01 16.05
N GLU A 307 -0.39 6.98 15.19
CA GLU A 307 -0.32 7.14 13.74
C GLU A 307 -1.58 7.83 13.17
N ASP A 308 -2.78 7.35 13.51
CA ASP A 308 -4.04 7.94 13.01
C ASP A 308 -4.22 9.38 13.53
N TRP A 309 -3.76 9.69 14.75
CA TRP A 309 -3.72 11.07 15.27
C TRP A 309 -2.73 11.97 14.50
N ARG A 310 -1.55 11.44 14.15
CA ARG A 310 -0.53 12.15 13.36
C ARG A 310 -1.01 12.40 11.92
N VAL A 311 -1.58 11.38 11.28
CA VAL A 311 -2.18 11.48 9.94
C VAL A 311 -3.30 12.53 9.95
N ALA A 312 -4.25 12.47 10.89
CA ALA A 312 -5.36 13.42 10.94
C ALA A 312 -4.94 14.87 11.24
N ARG A 313 -3.85 15.08 12.00
CA ARG A 313 -3.21 16.41 12.16
C ARG A 313 -2.58 16.92 10.86
N SER A 314 -1.92 16.03 10.10
CA SER A 314 -1.32 16.39 8.82
C SER A 314 -2.36 16.74 7.75
N THR A 315 -3.36 15.89 7.56
CA THR A 315 -4.38 15.98 6.50
C THR A 315 -5.49 17.00 6.80
N GLY A 316 -5.44 17.68 7.95
CA GLY A 316 -6.47 18.61 8.40
C GLY A 316 -7.82 17.96 8.72
N MET A 317 -7.86 16.64 8.95
CA MET A 317 -9.09 15.88 9.23
C MET A 317 -9.57 15.99 10.70
N LEU A 318 -8.96 16.88 11.50
CA LEU A 318 -9.42 17.21 12.85
C LEU A 318 -10.71 18.06 12.81
N SER A 319 -11.71 17.69 13.60
CA SER A 319 -12.96 18.46 13.75
C SER A 319 -13.20 18.89 15.20
N GLY A 320 -14.12 19.84 15.41
CA GLY A 320 -14.59 20.23 16.75
C GLY A 320 -14.06 21.59 17.26
N THR A 321 -13.52 21.60 18.48
CA THR A 321 -13.30 22.80 19.30
C THR A 321 -12.05 22.69 20.19
N ARG A 322 -11.58 23.81 20.75
CA ARG A 322 -10.46 23.87 21.72
C ARG A 322 -10.57 22.98 22.98
N SER A 323 -11.71 22.35 23.21
CA SER A 323 -12.02 21.51 24.38
C SER A 323 -12.58 20.12 24.05
N LYS A 324 -13.01 19.88 22.81
CA LYS A 324 -13.46 18.58 22.27
C LYS A 324 -12.99 18.53 20.81
N VAL A 325 -12.05 17.64 20.50
CA VAL A 325 -11.49 17.46 19.15
C VAL A 325 -11.77 16.03 18.71
N SER A 326 -12.27 15.83 17.50
CA SER A 326 -12.46 14.50 16.91
C SER A 326 -11.48 14.25 15.77
N PHE A 327 -11.17 12.98 15.52
CA PHE A 327 -10.44 12.53 14.33
C PHE A 327 -10.89 11.12 13.90
N PRO A 328 -10.79 10.76 12.61
CA PRO A 328 -11.12 9.43 12.12
C PRO A 328 -9.96 8.44 12.32
N LEU A 329 -10.29 7.15 12.51
CA LEU A 329 -9.34 6.04 12.40
C LEU A 329 -9.29 5.45 10.99
N ARG A 330 -8.33 4.56 10.74
CA ARG A 330 -8.23 3.77 9.49
C ARG A 330 -9.35 2.77 9.25
N TYR A 331 -10.13 2.44 10.28
CA TYR A 331 -11.22 1.49 10.21
C TYR A 331 -12.56 2.17 9.99
N LEU A 332 -13.41 1.56 9.16
CA LEU A 332 -14.82 1.93 8.99
C LEU A 332 -15.64 1.38 10.15
N ARG A 333 -16.85 1.93 10.35
CA ARG A 333 -17.86 1.43 11.29
C ARG A 333 -18.43 0.08 10.87
N GLU A 334 -19.20 -0.54 11.77
CA GLU A 334 -19.82 -1.87 11.55
C GLU A 334 -20.75 -1.93 10.32
N ASP A 335 -21.29 -0.79 9.88
CA ASP A 335 -22.13 -0.62 8.69
C ASP A 335 -21.34 -0.33 7.40
N GLY A 336 -20.03 -0.06 7.50
CA GLY A 336 -19.17 0.38 6.40
C GLY A 336 -19.33 1.85 5.99
N SER A 337 -20.23 2.63 6.61
CA SER A 337 -20.67 3.92 6.05
C SER A 337 -19.69 5.07 6.23
N ALA A 338 -18.88 5.04 7.31
CA ALA A 338 -17.93 6.09 7.66
C ALA A 338 -16.79 5.52 8.53
N PRO A 339 -15.63 6.19 8.58
CA PRO A 339 -14.58 5.90 9.56
C PRO A 339 -15.07 5.99 11.02
N VAL A 340 -14.47 5.19 11.89
CA VAL A 340 -14.64 5.29 13.36
C VAL A 340 -14.12 6.65 13.84
N GLU A 341 -14.97 7.44 14.51
CA GLU A 341 -14.64 8.75 15.04
C GLU A 341 -14.14 8.63 16.49
N VAL A 342 -12.85 8.93 16.72
CA VAL A 342 -12.28 9.06 18.06
C VAL A 342 -12.35 10.51 18.52
N THR A 343 -12.98 10.75 19.68
CA THR A 343 -13.03 12.05 20.33
C THR A 343 -12.05 12.15 21.50
N LEU A 344 -11.22 13.19 21.47
CA LEU A 344 -10.47 13.70 22.61
C LEU A 344 -11.19 14.86 23.31
N ARG A 345 -11.13 14.90 24.64
CA ARG A 345 -11.62 16.00 25.47
C ARG A 345 -10.48 16.60 26.29
N ARG A 346 -10.39 17.92 26.34
CA ARG A 346 -9.44 18.66 27.18
C ARG A 346 -10.00 18.82 28.59
N THR A 347 -9.19 18.56 29.61
CA THR A 347 -9.57 18.75 31.02
C THR A 347 -8.91 20.00 31.61
N ALA A 348 -9.65 20.75 32.44
CA ALA A 348 -9.12 21.94 33.11
C ALA A 348 -8.16 21.62 34.27
N ARG A 349 -8.26 20.41 34.84
CA ARG A 349 -7.29 19.81 35.75
C ARG A 349 -6.69 18.58 35.07
N PRO A 350 -5.37 18.38 35.08
CA PRO A 350 -4.77 17.19 34.48
C PRO A 350 -5.24 15.91 35.17
N VAL A 351 -5.46 14.86 34.38
CA VAL A 351 -5.79 13.50 34.86
C VAL A 351 -4.60 12.61 34.56
N ALA A 352 -4.05 11.93 35.59
CA ALA A 352 -2.77 11.22 35.49
C ALA A 352 -1.63 12.08 34.90
N GLY A 353 -1.62 13.40 35.21
CA GLY A 353 -0.66 14.37 34.66
C GLY A 353 -1.00 14.90 33.26
N LYS A 354 -1.86 14.21 32.50
CA LYS A 354 -2.21 14.53 31.11
C LYS A 354 -3.37 15.53 31.02
N ARG A 355 -3.34 16.44 30.03
CA ARG A 355 -4.37 17.49 29.83
C ARG A 355 -5.50 17.10 28.86
N TRP A 356 -5.31 16.02 28.11
CA TRP A 356 -6.29 15.48 27.19
C TRP A 356 -6.66 14.07 27.62
N SER A 357 -7.92 13.68 27.37
CA SER A 357 -8.41 12.34 27.64
C SER A 357 -9.22 11.81 26.46
N LEU A 358 -9.02 10.54 26.12
CA LEU A 358 -9.92 9.79 25.23
C LEU A 358 -11.31 9.78 25.87
N ALA A 359 -12.28 10.38 25.17
CA ALA A 359 -13.58 10.70 25.74
C ALA A 359 -14.70 9.88 25.13
N TYR A 360 -14.68 9.68 23.81
CA TYR A 360 -15.69 8.91 23.08
C TYR A 360 -15.08 8.19 21.87
N ILE A 361 -15.69 7.08 21.47
CA ILE A 361 -15.48 6.36 20.20
C ILE A 361 -16.87 6.23 19.57
N ASP A 362 -17.08 6.81 18.39
CA ASP A 362 -18.39 6.95 17.71
C ASP A 362 -19.53 7.52 18.60
N GLY A 363 -19.15 8.26 19.64
CA GLY A 363 -20.07 8.87 20.61
C GLY A 363 -20.26 8.08 21.92
N ASP A 364 -19.79 6.83 22.00
CA ASP A 364 -19.81 6.00 23.23
C ASP A 364 -18.58 6.28 24.09
N ASP A 365 -18.77 6.46 25.41
CA ASP A 365 -17.68 6.74 26.35
C ASP A 365 -17.05 5.49 27.00
N GLY A 366 -17.43 4.31 26.50
CA GLY A 366 -17.05 2.99 26.99
C GLY A 366 -18.06 2.39 27.98
N THR A 367 -19.20 3.04 28.22
CA THR A 367 -20.27 2.55 29.11
C THR A 367 -21.52 2.06 28.38
N GLY A 368 -21.65 2.35 27.08
CA GLY A 368 -22.73 1.85 26.25
C GLY A 368 -22.45 0.47 25.64
N GLY A 369 -23.39 0.02 24.81
CA GLY A 369 -23.31 -1.20 24.02
C GLY A 369 -23.42 -0.92 22.52
N THR A 370 -22.93 0.24 22.07
CA THR A 370 -23.10 0.74 20.69
C THR A 370 -22.49 -0.15 19.62
N HIS A 371 -21.29 -0.65 19.88
CA HIS A 371 -20.62 -1.69 19.10
C HIS A 371 -20.88 -3.06 19.71
N GLU A 372 -20.83 -4.14 18.92
CA GLU A 372 -20.83 -5.52 19.42
C GLU A 372 -19.40 -6.08 19.55
N ALA A 373 -19.25 -7.39 19.74
CA ALA A 373 -17.96 -8.08 19.71
C ALA A 373 -17.71 -8.65 18.32
N ILE A 374 -16.82 -8.01 17.57
CA ILE A 374 -16.51 -8.37 16.19
C ILE A 374 -15.58 -9.60 16.19
N GLY A 375 -15.57 -10.33 15.07
CA GLY A 375 -14.71 -11.49 14.87
C GLY A 375 -13.21 -11.17 14.94
N LEU A 376 -12.38 -12.21 14.81
CA LEU A 376 -10.91 -12.12 14.94
C LEU A 376 -10.27 -11.08 13.99
N GLU A 377 -10.94 -10.81 12.87
CA GLU A 377 -10.56 -9.87 11.81
C GLU A 377 -10.73 -8.39 12.19
N GLY A 378 -11.60 -8.07 13.16
CA GLY A 378 -11.93 -6.69 13.53
C GLY A 378 -12.82 -5.95 12.50
N LEU A 379 -12.89 -4.63 12.62
CA LEU A 379 -13.57 -3.75 11.66
C LEU A 379 -12.85 -3.72 10.30
N PRO A 380 -13.58 -3.50 9.18
CA PRO A 380 -12.97 -3.35 7.87
C PRO A 380 -12.17 -2.04 7.76
N ASN A 381 -11.07 -2.07 7.00
CA ASN A 381 -10.28 -0.88 6.70
C ASN A 381 -10.98 0.05 5.70
N SER A 382 -10.68 1.34 5.78
CA SER A 382 -10.98 2.33 4.74
C SER A 382 -10.11 2.11 3.49
N ASP A 383 -10.60 2.55 2.32
CA ASP A 383 -9.86 2.39 1.06
C ASP A 383 -8.72 3.43 0.93
N ASP A 384 -7.53 3.02 1.34
CA ASP A 384 -6.32 3.83 1.30
C ASP A 384 -5.81 4.11 -0.14
N GLY A 385 -6.41 3.53 -1.20
CA GLY A 385 -6.12 3.88 -2.62
C GLY A 385 -6.21 2.70 -3.59
N ALA A 386 -6.22 2.96 -4.91
CA ALA A 386 -6.49 1.94 -5.93
C ALA A 386 -5.69 0.62 -5.82
N TRP A 387 -4.45 0.67 -5.32
CA TRP A 387 -3.58 -0.48 -5.11
C TRP A 387 -4.05 -1.44 -4.00
N THR A 388 -5.00 -1.06 -3.14
CA THR A 388 -5.62 -1.95 -2.14
C THR A 388 -6.14 -3.23 -2.79
N ASP A 389 -6.63 -3.12 -4.03
CA ASP A 389 -7.20 -4.22 -4.77
C ASP A 389 -6.15 -5.13 -5.44
N PHE A 390 -4.85 -4.82 -5.37
CA PHE A 390 -3.77 -5.69 -5.87
C PHE A 390 -3.33 -6.76 -4.87
N ALA A 391 -3.59 -6.58 -3.58
CA ALA A 391 -3.04 -7.43 -2.53
C ALA A 391 -3.83 -8.75 -2.36
N PRO A 392 -3.17 -9.85 -1.91
CA PRO A 392 -3.87 -10.89 -1.14
C PRO A 392 -4.44 -10.28 0.16
N LEU A 393 -5.48 -10.90 0.72
CA LEU A 393 -5.77 -10.69 2.14
C LEU A 393 -4.50 -11.04 2.94
N GLN A 394 -4.00 -10.13 3.78
CA GLN A 394 -2.75 -10.36 4.49
C GLN A 394 -2.91 -11.55 5.46
N PRO A 395 -2.00 -12.54 5.44
CA PRO A 395 -2.04 -13.64 6.41
C PRO A 395 -1.98 -13.08 7.84
N LEU A 396 -2.85 -13.59 8.72
CA LEU A 396 -3.02 -13.11 10.10
C LEU A 396 -1.68 -13.09 10.85
N GLY A 397 -1.22 -11.90 11.25
CA GLY A 397 0.09 -11.69 11.90
C GLY A 397 1.22 -11.25 10.97
N SER A 398 0.97 -11.05 9.67
CA SER A 398 1.88 -10.29 8.80
C SER A 398 1.96 -8.82 9.26
N PRO A 399 3.09 -8.12 9.09
CA PRO A 399 3.16 -6.68 9.30
C PRO A 399 2.21 -5.95 8.34
N ALA A 400 1.61 -4.85 8.79
CA ALA A 400 0.67 -4.07 7.99
C ALA A 400 1.31 -3.61 6.67
N ALA A 401 0.57 -3.72 5.57
CA ALA A 401 1.02 -3.24 4.27
C ALA A 401 1.35 -1.73 4.30
N PRO A 402 2.40 -1.26 3.62
CA PRO A 402 2.71 0.17 3.56
C PRO A 402 1.58 0.91 2.84
N SER A 403 1.15 2.03 3.43
CA SER A 403 0.12 2.90 2.85
C SER A 403 0.74 4.22 2.40
N PRO A 404 0.87 4.46 1.08
CA PRO A 404 1.43 5.69 0.54
C PRO A 404 0.72 6.97 1.00
N VAL A 405 -0.60 6.90 1.23
CA VAL A 405 -1.39 8.03 1.76
C VAL A 405 -0.97 8.38 3.20
N ARG A 406 -0.70 7.36 4.02
CA ARG A 406 -0.27 7.53 5.42
C ARG A 406 1.19 7.95 5.50
N GLU A 407 2.05 7.34 4.69
CA GLU A 407 3.46 7.70 4.59
C GLU A 407 3.64 9.19 4.22
N PHE A 408 2.89 9.67 3.22
CA PHE A 408 2.92 11.07 2.83
C PHE A 408 2.42 12.02 3.93
N ALA A 409 1.32 11.67 4.59
CA ALA A 409 0.80 12.43 5.73
C ALA A 409 1.73 12.40 6.96
N GLN A 410 2.47 11.31 7.19
CA GLN A 410 3.43 11.20 8.29
C GLN A 410 4.75 11.95 8.02
N PHE A 411 5.12 12.12 6.76
CA PHE A 411 6.31 12.88 6.34
C PHE A 411 6.15 14.39 6.54
N ALA A 412 5.06 14.97 6.04
CA ALA A 412 4.81 16.41 6.07
C ALA A 412 3.37 16.75 6.45
N ILE A 413 3.16 17.93 7.04
CA ILE A 413 1.82 18.52 7.21
C ILE A 413 1.35 19.04 5.84
N ILE A 414 0.34 18.39 5.26
CA ILE A 414 -0.15 18.72 3.91
C ILE A 414 -1.41 19.60 3.88
N GLY A 415 -2.18 19.63 4.97
CA GLY A 415 -3.50 20.26 5.04
C GLY A 415 -4.58 19.44 4.32
N SER A 416 -5.72 20.08 4.02
CA SER A 416 -6.83 19.42 3.33
C SER A 416 -6.42 18.88 1.95
N TRP A 417 -6.76 17.61 1.68
CA TRP A 417 -6.55 16.96 0.39
C TRP A 417 -7.18 17.74 -0.77
N ASP A 418 -8.44 18.17 -0.67
CA ASP A 418 -9.11 18.92 -1.74
C ASP A 418 -8.36 20.23 -2.08
N ALA A 419 -7.79 20.90 -1.07
CA ALA A 419 -7.01 22.12 -1.25
C ALA A 419 -5.60 21.86 -1.82
N LEU A 420 -4.94 20.77 -1.43
CA LEU A 420 -3.65 20.38 -2.00
C LEU A 420 -3.82 19.94 -3.46
N LEU A 421 -4.72 18.99 -3.72
CA LEU A 421 -4.95 18.42 -5.04
C LEU A 421 -5.53 19.45 -6.01
N GLY A 422 -6.38 20.36 -5.54
CA GLY A 422 -6.87 21.50 -6.32
C GLY A 422 -5.77 22.46 -6.77
N ARG A 423 -4.72 22.68 -5.96
CA ARG A 423 -3.54 23.47 -6.37
C ARG A 423 -2.70 22.73 -7.41
N LEU A 424 -2.51 21.42 -7.26
CA LEU A 424 -1.77 20.61 -8.24
C LEU A 424 -2.50 20.59 -9.58
N ALA A 425 -3.79 20.24 -9.58
CA ALA A 425 -4.65 20.16 -10.77
C ALA A 425 -4.83 21.50 -11.51
N ALA A 426 -4.53 22.64 -10.87
CA ALA A 426 -4.53 23.96 -11.50
C ALA A 426 -3.17 24.37 -12.10
N MET A 427 -2.09 23.66 -11.77
CA MET A 427 -0.72 23.91 -12.26
C MET A 427 -0.31 22.96 -13.39
N VAL A 428 -0.77 21.70 -13.34
CA VAL A 428 -0.43 20.66 -14.33
C VAL A 428 -1.29 20.73 -15.59
N ALA A 429 -0.91 19.96 -16.62
CA ALA A 429 -1.73 19.73 -17.80
C ALA A 429 -3.13 19.16 -17.43
N PRO A 430 -4.21 19.56 -18.13
CA PRO A 430 -5.57 19.18 -17.77
C PRO A 430 -5.88 17.70 -18.10
N GLU A 431 -6.23 16.92 -17.08
CA GLU A 431 -6.56 15.49 -17.20
C GLU A 431 -7.78 15.09 -16.34
N ARG A 432 -8.32 13.88 -16.59
CA ARG A 432 -9.40 13.29 -15.77
C ARG A 432 -8.84 12.71 -14.47
N TRP A 433 -8.92 13.50 -13.39
CA TRP A 433 -8.37 13.17 -12.07
C TRP A 433 -9.40 12.62 -11.05
N ASN A 434 -10.66 12.46 -11.45
CA ASN A 434 -11.76 12.02 -10.59
C ASN A 434 -12.17 10.57 -10.91
N TYR A 435 -12.56 9.80 -9.88
CA TYR A 435 -13.23 8.51 -10.08
C TYR A 435 -14.68 8.70 -10.58
N PRO A 436 -15.29 7.69 -11.25
CA PRO A 436 -16.69 7.72 -11.63
C PRO A 436 -17.61 8.15 -10.48
N GLY A 437 -18.51 9.09 -10.74
CA GLY A 437 -19.44 9.64 -9.74
C GLY A 437 -18.86 10.71 -8.79
N GLN A 438 -17.55 10.95 -8.76
CA GLN A 438 -16.98 12.10 -8.05
C GLN A 438 -17.22 13.39 -8.84
N THR A 439 -17.83 14.39 -8.20
CA THR A 439 -18.17 15.68 -8.80
C THR A 439 -17.41 16.84 -8.15
N ALA A 440 -17.52 18.05 -8.70
CA ALA A 440 -16.91 19.24 -8.11
C ALA A 440 -17.45 19.61 -6.71
N SER A 441 -18.60 19.05 -6.31
CA SER A 441 -19.22 19.22 -4.98
C SER A 441 -19.13 17.96 -4.09
N THR A 442 -18.44 16.90 -4.54
CA THR A 442 -18.22 15.67 -3.77
C THR A 442 -16.94 15.79 -2.94
N SER A 443 -17.00 15.50 -1.64
CA SER A 443 -15.82 15.40 -0.77
C SER A 443 -14.86 14.30 -1.27
N GLY A 444 -13.55 14.55 -1.24
CA GLY A 444 -12.57 13.62 -1.81
C GLY A 444 -12.48 13.72 -3.34
N ARG A 445 -12.65 14.94 -3.86
CA ARG A 445 -12.42 15.26 -5.28
C ARG A 445 -10.95 14.97 -5.63
N TYR A 446 -10.69 14.72 -6.91
CA TYR A 446 -9.36 14.41 -7.43
C TYR A 446 -8.78 13.08 -6.88
N GLY A 447 -9.62 12.08 -6.61
CA GLY A 447 -9.19 10.80 -6.00
C GLY A 447 -8.07 10.07 -6.76
N ILE A 448 -8.05 10.17 -8.10
CA ILE A 448 -6.98 9.55 -8.92
C ILE A 448 -5.67 10.33 -8.79
N LEU A 449 -5.74 11.67 -8.67
CA LEU A 449 -4.57 12.50 -8.43
C LEU A 449 -4.01 12.32 -7.01
N ARG A 450 -4.88 12.06 -6.02
CA ARG A 450 -4.46 11.64 -4.67
C ARG A 450 -3.62 10.37 -4.75
N ASP A 451 -4.17 9.34 -5.39
CA ASP A 451 -3.55 8.03 -5.48
C ASP A 451 -2.24 8.10 -6.28
N TYR A 452 -2.24 8.80 -7.42
CA TYR A 452 -1.06 9.08 -8.23
C TYR A 452 0.04 9.78 -7.41
N LEU A 453 -0.29 10.87 -6.71
CA LEU A 453 0.70 11.67 -5.98
C LEU A 453 1.29 10.90 -4.79
N CYS A 454 0.47 10.16 -4.06
CA CYS A 454 0.93 9.33 -2.94
C CYS A 454 1.82 8.18 -3.42
N ALA A 455 1.42 7.45 -4.47
CA ALA A 455 2.23 6.37 -5.04
C ALA A 455 3.57 6.89 -5.60
N THR A 456 3.57 8.10 -6.18
CA THR A 456 4.78 8.76 -6.69
C THR A 456 5.69 9.25 -5.56
N PHE A 457 5.14 9.82 -4.49
CA PHE A 457 5.92 10.20 -3.29
C PHE A 457 6.61 9.00 -2.64
N HIS A 458 5.85 7.93 -2.40
CA HIS A 458 6.36 6.66 -1.87
C HIS A 458 7.47 6.08 -2.76
N ARG A 459 7.29 6.05 -4.09
CA ARG A 459 8.35 5.63 -5.01
C ARG A 459 9.56 6.59 -4.98
N ALA A 460 9.35 7.89 -4.81
CA ALA A 460 10.43 8.88 -4.69
C ALA A 460 11.30 8.65 -3.45
N GLN A 461 10.69 8.32 -2.31
CA GLN A 461 11.43 7.93 -1.10
C GLN A 461 12.25 6.66 -1.32
N LEU A 462 11.63 5.59 -1.83
CA LEU A 462 12.31 4.30 -2.03
C LEU A 462 13.40 4.31 -3.10
N SER A 463 13.32 5.24 -4.07
CA SER A 463 14.34 5.42 -5.13
C SER A 463 15.39 6.50 -4.83
N GLY A 464 15.28 7.21 -3.70
CA GLY A 464 16.17 8.33 -3.37
C GLY A 464 15.92 9.62 -4.17
N ALA A 465 14.79 9.71 -4.89
CA ALA A 465 14.36 10.89 -5.64
C ALA A 465 13.64 11.96 -4.78
N LEU A 466 13.65 11.81 -3.46
CA LEU A 466 13.29 12.87 -2.50
C LEU A 466 14.56 13.65 -2.11
N GLY A 467 14.74 14.84 -2.69
CA GLY A 467 15.85 15.72 -2.36
C GLY A 467 15.62 16.48 -1.05
N VAL A 468 16.67 16.62 -0.24
CA VAL A 468 16.68 17.41 0.99
C VAL A 468 17.92 18.31 0.98
N ALA A 469 17.74 19.61 1.21
CA ALA A 469 18.83 20.56 1.21
C ALA A 469 19.84 20.26 2.35
N PRO A 470 21.15 20.49 2.17
CA PRO A 470 22.16 20.18 3.19
C PRO A 470 21.94 20.89 4.54
N ASP A 471 21.32 22.07 4.52
CA ASP A 471 20.94 22.86 5.70
C ASP A 471 19.53 22.53 6.24
N LYS A 472 18.80 21.65 5.55
CA LYS A 472 17.40 21.25 5.80
C LYS A 472 16.38 22.41 5.70
N SER A 473 16.70 23.48 4.98
CA SER A 473 15.79 24.60 4.69
C SER A 473 14.66 24.25 3.72
N LEU A 474 14.85 23.19 2.92
CA LEU A 474 13.93 22.72 1.90
C LEU A 474 14.05 21.19 1.71
N ALA A 475 12.94 20.55 1.39
CA ALA A 475 12.89 19.24 0.75
C ALA A 475 11.94 19.29 -0.46
N ALA A 476 12.17 18.47 -1.48
CA ALA A 476 11.30 18.39 -2.64
C ALA A 476 11.42 17.05 -3.38
N PHE A 477 10.37 16.70 -4.12
CA PHE A 477 10.43 15.65 -5.15
C PHE A 477 9.74 16.12 -6.44
N ASN A 478 10.19 15.64 -7.59
CA ASN A 478 9.50 15.85 -8.86
C ASN A 478 8.23 14.99 -8.88
N THR A 479 7.07 15.59 -9.16
CA THR A 479 5.77 14.88 -9.13
C THR A 479 5.53 13.97 -10.34
N GLY A 480 6.38 14.00 -11.37
CA GLY A 480 6.16 13.29 -12.63
C GLY A 480 5.09 13.93 -13.53
N LEU A 481 4.54 15.09 -13.13
CA LEU A 481 3.56 15.85 -13.90
C LEU A 481 4.18 17.12 -14.46
N LEU A 482 3.74 17.48 -15.67
CA LEU A 482 4.16 18.68 -16.38
C LEU A 482 3.07 19.75 -16.34
N THR A 483 3.47 21.01 -16.40
CA THR A 483 2.58 22.13 -16.73
C THR A 483 2.07 22.02 -18.19
N PRO A 484 1.03 22.79 -18.59
CA PRO A 484 0.63 22.92 -20.00
C PRO A 484 1.75 23.40 -20.96
N PHE A 485 2.88 23.88 -20.43
CA PHE A 485 4.05 24.31 -21.19
C PHE A 485 5.21 23.28 -21.17
N GLY A 486 4.96 22.06 -20.68
CA GLY A 486 5.96 20.98 -20.67
C GLY A 486 7.05 21.11 -19.60
N THR A 487 6.81 21.89 -18.55
CA THR A 487 7.78 22.09 -17.45
C THR A 487 7.43 21.21 -16.24
N ASP A 488 8.43 20.53 -15.65
CA ASP A 488 8.26 19.73 -14.44
C ASP A 488 7.64 20.49 -13.26
N VAL A 489 6.72 19.83 -12.55
CA VAL A 489 6.11 20.32 -11.32
C VAL A 489 6.68 19.57 -10.11
N TYR A 490 7.22 20.31 -9.16
CA TYR A 490 7.82 19.80 -7.92
C TYR A 490 6.92 20.04 -6.72
N ALA A 491 6.74 19.03 -5.87
CA ALA A 491 6.15 19.19 -4.56
C ALA A 491 7.26 19.56 -3.57
N CYS A 492 7.11 20.70 -2.88
CA CYS A 492 8.16 21.25 -2.02
C CYS A 492 7.68 21.46 -0.58
N PHE A 493 8.62 21.31 0.34
CA PHE A 493 8.40 21.27 1.78
C PHE A 493 9.48 22.08 2.50
N GLU A 494 9.12 22.68 3.62
CA GLU A 494 10.04 23.44 4.47
C GLU A 494 9.93 22.95 5.93
N PRO A 495 10.96 23.15 6.78
CA PRO A 495 11.02 22.51 8.09
C PRO A 495 9.91 23.02 9.03
N HIS A 496 9.26 22.09 9.73
CA HIS A 496 8.18 22.37 10.68
C HIS A 496 8.60 22.10 12.13
N ALA A 497 8.08 22.90 13.07
CA ALA A 497 8.40 22.80 14.49
C ALA A 497 7.42 21.87 15.24
N GLY A 498 7.56 20.56 15.05
CA GLY A 498 6.75 19.54 15.72
C GLY A 498 7.30 18.13 15.56
N ASP A 499 6.48 17.12 15.85
CA ASP A 499 6.81 15.71 15.59
C ASP A 499 6.77 15.36 14.10
N ILE A 500 6.00 16.11 13.30
CA ILE A 500 6.05 16.08 11.84
C ILE A 500 7.08 17.11 11.40
N ALA A 501 8.17 16.66 10.79
CA ALA A 501 9.38 17.47 10.57
C ALA A 501 9.27 18.47 9.39
N TRP A 502 8.26 18.31 8.53
CA TRP A 502 8.06 19.10 7.32
C TRP A 502 6.64 19.66 7.24
N GLN A 503 6.48 20.80 6.56
CA GLN A 503 5.18 21.32 6.12
C GLN A 503 5.20 21.55 4.62
N PHE A 504 4.08 21.28 3.95
CA PHE A 504 3.92 21.52 2.51
C PHE A 504 3.96 23.02 2.22
N ALA A 505 5.01 23.45 1.53
CA ALA A 505 5.25 24.86 1.18
C ALA A 505 4.54 25.24 -0.13
N GLY A 506 4.49 24.34 -1.11
CA GLY A 506 3.83 24.59 -2.38
C GLY A 506 4.22 23.62 -3.49
N PHE A 507 3.59 23.80 -4.65
CA PHE A 507 4.08 23.27 -5.93
C PHE A 507 4.79 24.38 -6.70
N ALA A 508 5.85 24.06 -7.44
CA ALA A 508 6.49 24.99 -8.36
C ALA A 508 7.26 24.29 -9.49
N CYS A 509 7.59 25.05 -10.53
CA CYS A 509 8.64 24.72 -11.48
C CYS A 509 9.98 25.31 -11.03
N VAL A 510 11.09 24.68 -11.40
CA VAL A 510 12.45 25.18 -11.13
C VAL A 510 12.62 26.60 -11.68
N GLY A 511 13.14 27.52 -10.87
CA GLY A 511 13.33 28.93 -11.23
C GLY A 511 12.06 29.78 -11.34
N SER A 512 10.86 29.23 -11.11
CA SER A 512 9.59 29.96 -11.20
C SER A 512 9.09 30.44 -9.84
N GLY A 513 8.97 31.77 -9.69
CA GLY A 513 8.57 32.41 -8.43
C GLY A 513 9.58 32.22 -7.28
N GLU A 514 9.25 32.72 -6.08
CA GLU A 514 10.14 32.63 -4.92
C GLU A 514 10.48 31.17 -4.57
N LEU A 515 9.48 30.28 -4.58
CA LEU A 515 9.65 28.89 -4.19
C LEU A 515 10.41 28.07 -5.24
N GLY A 516 10.22 28.33 -6.54
CA GLY A 516 11.02 27.72 -7.61
C GLY A 516 12.46 28.23 -7.65
N MET A 517 12.69 29.48 -7.26
CA MET A 517 14.04 30.04 -7.06
C MET A 517 14.72 29.44 -5.81
N ARG A 518 14.00 29.25 -4.70
CA ARG A 518 14.49 28.48 -3.53
C ARG A 518 14.86 27.05 -3.94
N LEU A 519 14.00 26.37 -4.70
CA LEU A 519 14.26 25.02 -5.21
C LEU A 519 15.57 24.93 -6.01
N ALA A 520 15.78 25.85 -6.96
CA ALA A 520 16.99 25.91 -7.77
C ALA A 520 18.27 26.29 -7.00
N ALA A 521 18.14 27.01 -5.87
CA ALA A 521 19.28 27.46 -5.05
C ALA A 521 19.65 26.49 -3.92
N SER A 522 18.69 25.69 -3.43
CA SER A 522 18.86 24.80 -2.27
C SER A 522 19.12 23.33 -2.62
N LEU A 523 18.79 22.87 -3.83
CA LEU A 523 19.00 21.49 -4.30
C LEU A 523 19.84 21.46 -5.58
N ASP A 524 21.07 20.96 -5.48
CA ASP A 524 21.95 20.66 -6.61
C ASP A 524 22.47 19.21 -6.52
N PRO A 525 22.12 18.30 -7.45
CA PRO A 525 21.14 18.51 -8.52
C PRO A 525 19.71 18.61 -7.97
N VAL A 526 18.82 19.26 -8.72
CA VAL A 526 17.38 19.22 -8.46
C VAL A 526 16.87 17.79 -8.69
N PRO A 527 15.93 17.25 -7.89
CA PRO A 527 15.49 15.86 -8.01
C PRO A 527 14.91 15.49 -9.38
N LEU A 528 15.19 14.25 -9.81
CA LEU A 528 14.62 13.66 -11.03
C LEU A 528 13.25 13.03 -10.75
N PRO A 529 12.37 12.84 -11.77
CA PRO A 529 11.14 12.09 -11.60
C PRO A 529 11.41 10.62 -11.26
N PRO A 530 10.61 9.97 -10.39
CA PRO A 530 10.83 8.58 -10.01
C PRO A 530 10.67 7.60 -11.18
N THR A 531 11.63 6.68 -11.34
CA THR A 531 11.63 5.69 -12.43
C THR A 531 10.95 4.38 -12.02
N TYR A 532 10.07 3.86 -12.89
CA TYR A 532 9.27 2.65 -12.66
C TYR A 532 9.76 1.43 -13.45
N LEU A 533 9.78 1.56 -14.77
CA LEU A 533 10.11 0.47 -15.71
C LEU A 533 11.62 0.23 -15.81
N SER A 534 12.02 -1.02 -15.99
CA SER A 534 13.40 -1.47 -16.04
C SER A 534 13.69 -2.49 -17.15
N THR A 535 12.68 -3.25 -17.56
CA THR A 535 12.75 -4.36 -18.54
C THR A 535 11.52 -4.38 -19.45
N LEU A 536 11.61 -5.05 -20.60
CA LEU A 536 10.44 -5.24 -21.49
C LEU A 536 9.34 -6.09 -20.83
N SER A 537 9.70 -6.99 -19.91
CA SER A 537 8.77 -7.78 -19.09
C SER A 537 7.94 -6.94 -18.10
N ASP A 538 8.33 -5.69 -17.85
CA ASP A 538 7.54 -4.72 -17.07
C ASP A 538 6.43 -4.05 -17.92
N VAL A 539 6.43 -4.26 -19.24
CA VAL A 539 5.50 -3.61 -20.18
C VAL A 539 4.56 -4.60 -20.88
N CYS A 540 5.04 -5.80 -21.21
CA CYS A 540 4.21 -6.84 -21.84
C CYS A 540 4.55 -8.26 -21.33
N PRO A 541 3.60 -9.21 -21.32
CA PRO A 541 3.87 -10.59 -20.91
C PRO A 541 4.90 -11.27 -21.83
N GLU A 542 5.95 -11.85 -21.25
CA GLU A 542 6.94 -12.65 -21.97
C GLU A 542 6.28 -13.82 -22.73
N GLN A 543 6.57 -13.95 -24.03
CA GLN A 543 6.00 -15.03 -24.84
C GLN A 543 6.53 -16.41 -24.39
N GLY A 544 5.65 -17.41 -24.36
CA GLY A 544 5.99 -18.78 -23.96
C GLY A 544 6.08 -19.02 -22.45
N LYS A 545 5.87 -17.99 -21.62
CA LYS A 545 5.69 -18.16 -20.17
C LYS A 545 4.30 -18.71 -19.87
N LEU A 546 4.20 -19.52 -18.81
CA LEU A 546 2.91 -19.93 -18.29
C LEU A 546 2.26 -18.78 -17.53
N VAL A 547 0.94 -18.63 -17.72
CA VAL A 547 0.09 -17.76 -16.89
C VAL A 547 -0.89 -18.68 -16.16
N VAL A 548 -1.01 -18.51 -14.84
CA VAL A 548 -1.95 -19.27 -14.00
C VAL A 548 -2.84 -18.29 -13.25
N ILE A 549 -4.16 -18.43 -13.38
CA ILE A 549 -5.11 -17.61 -12.61
C ILE A 549 -5.27 -18.24 -11.22
N ASP A 550 -5.29 -17.40 -10.18
CA ASP A 550 -5.69 -17.79 -8.83
C ASP A 550 -7.23 -17.88 -8.72
N SER A 551 -7.80 -18.82 -9.47
CA SER A 551 -9.25 -18.95 -9.65
C SER A 551 -9.96 -19.42 -8.37
N GLU A 552 -9.25 -20.08 -7.45
CA GLU A 552 -9.77 -20.29 -6.09
C GLU A 552 -9.91 -18.96 -5.36
N ARG A 553 -8.85 -18.13 -5.31
CA ARG A 553 -8.92 -16.84 -4.63
C ARG A 553 -9.99 -15.91 -5.24
N ILE A 554 -10.08 -15.83 -6.56
CA ILE A 554 -11.05 -14.97 -7.24
C ILE A 554 -12.49 -15.38 -6.88
N VAL A 555 -12.79 -16.68 -6.86
CA VAL A 555 -14.12 -17.18 -6.48
C VAL A 555 -14.38 -17.04 -4.97
N ASN A 556 -13.36 -17.17 -4.11
CA ASN A 556 -13.47 -17.01 -2.66
C ASN A 556 -13.74 -15.55 -2.25
N GLU A 557 -12.82 -14.65 -2.62
CA GLU A 557 -12.69 -13.30 -2.04
C GLU A 557 -13.26 -12.21 -2.96
N GLN A 558 -13.27 -12.47 -4.27
CA GLN A 558 -13.46 -11.43 -5.30
C GLN A 558 -14.68 -11.64 -6.18
N LEU A 559 -15.55 -12.60 -5.82
CA LEU A 559 -16.79 -12.90 -6.56
C LEU A 559 -17.64 -11.63 -6.79
N GLY A 560 -17.70 -10.73 -5.81
CA GLY A 560 -18.41 -9.45 -5.91
C GLY A 560 -17.76 -8.39 -6.82
N ARG A 561 -16.61 -8.68 -7.43
CA ARG A 561 -15.92 -7.84 -8.43
C ARG A 561 -16.14 -8.32 -9.86
N LEU A 562 -16.69 -9.52 -10.05
CA LEU A 562 -17.03 -10.06 -11.35
C LEU A 562 -18.32 -9.42 -11.89
N PRO A 563 -18.48 -9.27 -13.23
CA PRO A 563 -19.65 -8.63 -13.81
C PRO A 563 -20.93 -9.42 -13.54
N ARG A 564 -22.01 -8.75 -13.14
CA ARG A 564 -23.26 -9.42 -12.76
C ARG A 564 -23.89 -10.23 -13.88
N ALA A 565 -23.83 -9.77 -15.12
CA ALA A 565 -24.40 -10.50 -16.26
C ALA A 565 -23.66 -11.83 -16.49
N PHE A 566 -22.32 -11.79 -16.50
CA PHE A 566 -21.46 -12.97 -16.52
C PHE A 566 -21.77 -13.95 -15.38
N LEU A 567 -21.88 -13.47 -14.13
CA LEU A 567 -22.28 -14.34 -13.02
C LEU A 567 -23.69 -14.92 -13.20
N THR A 568 -24.63 -14.18 -13.78
CA THR A 568 -26.00 -14.66 -14.03
C THR A 568 -26.01 -15.80 -15.06
N GLU A 569 -25.19 -15.69 -16.12
CA GLU A 569 -25.00 -16.73 -17.12
C GLU A 569 -24.29 -17.96 -16.55
N GLN A 570 -23.15 -17.79 -15.86
CA GLN A 570 -22.38 -18.91 -15.33
C GLN A 570 -23.11 -19.71 -14.24
N LEU A 571 -24.10 -19.11 -13.58
CA LEU A 571 -25.00 -19.76 -12.61
C LEU A 571 -26.29 -20.32 -13.25
N GLU A 572 -26.50 -20.20 -14.56
CA GLU A 572 -27.71 -20.69 -15.23
C GLU A 572 -27.87 -22.21 -15.07
N GLY A 573 -29.12 -22.63 -14.86
CA GLY A 573 -29.51 -24.01 -14.56
C GLY A 573 -29.50 -24.37 -13.07
N ASN A 574 -28.91 -23.55 -12.19
CA ASN A 574 -28.92 -23.77 -10.74
C ASN A 574 -29.71 -22.64 -10.02
N SER A 575 -31.02 -22.86 -9.83
CA SER A 575 -31.92 -21.85 -9.25
C SER A 575 -31.53 -21.41 -7.84
N SER A 576 -30.94 -22.29 -7.04
CA SER A 576 -30.48 -21.94 -5.68
C SER A 576 -29.30 -20.96 -5.71
N LEU A 577 -28.35 -21.14 -6.62
CA LEU A 577 -27.26 -20.19 -6.82
C LEU A 577 -27.76 -18.87 -7.44
N THR A 578 -28.74 -18.94 -8.34
CA THR A 578 -29.40 -17.76 -8.91
C THR A 578 -30.12 -16.93 -7.83
N GLU A 579 -30.86 -17.58 -6.93
CA GLU A 579 -31.52 -16.92 -5.78
C GLU A 579 -30.52 -16.28 -4.82
N LEU A 580 -29.39 -16.95 -4.53
CA LEU A 580 -28.30 -16.37 -3.73
C LEU A 580 -27.69 -15.13 -4.40
N LEU A 581 -27.42 -15.17 -5.72
CA LEU A 581 -26.93 -14.02 -6.50
C LEU A 581 -27.95 -12.87 -6.56
N ILE A 582 -29.25 -13.15 -6.53
CA ILE A 582 -30.31 -12.13 -6.40
C ILE A 582 -30.34 -11.55 -4.97
N ASN A 583 -30.08 -12.36 -3.94
CA ASN A 583 -30.11 -11.90 -2.56
C ASN A 583 -28.90 -11.00 -2.19
N THR A 584 -27.76 -11.11 -2.88
CA THR A 584 -26.62 -10.18 -2.69
C THR A 584 -26.92 -8.71 -3.02
N GLU A 585 -27.95 -8.43 -3.84
CA GLU A 585 -28.37 -7.06 -4.20
C GLU A 585 -29.47 -6.48 -3.30
N LYS A 586 -30.32 -7.34 -2.71
CA LYS A 586 -31.43 -6.90 -1.83
C LYS A 586 -30.96 -6.34 -0.49
N VAL A 587 -29.65 -6.38 -0.25
CA VAL A 587 -28.99 -6.15 1.03
C VAL A 587 -28.36 -4.77 1.04
N SER A 588 -28.79 -3.92 1.97
CA SER A 588 -28.37 -2.51 2.04
C SER A 588 -27.03 -2.29 2.76
N SER A 589 -26.61 -3.23 3.63
CA SER A 589 -25.35 -3.12 4.40
C SER A 589 -24.19 -3.80 3.67
N GLU A 590 -23.01 -3.17 3.64
CA GLU A 590 -21.81 -3.78 3.04
C GLU A 590 -21.36 -5.04 3.79
N GLN A 591 -21.48 -5.07 5.13
CA GLN A 591 -21.12 -6.22 5.93
C GLN A 591 -22.06 -7.41 5.65
N GLU A 592 -23.37 -7.15 5.48
CA GLU A 592 -24.34 -8.17 5.08
C GLU A 592 -24.12 -8.63 3.62
N ARG A 593 -23.79 -7.71 2.69
CA ARG A 593 -23.48 -8.03 1.29
C ARG A 593 -22.25 -8.93 1.20
N THR A 594 -21.24 -8.68 2.03
CA THR A 594 -20.03 -9.52 2.15
C THR A 594 -20.37 -10.92 2.68
N LYS A 595 -21.21 -11.02 3.73
CA LYS A 595 -21.72 -12.31 4.23
C LYS A 595 -22.52 -13.08 3.16
N ALA A 596 -23.34 -12.39 2.37
CA ALA A 596 -24.10 -12.98 1.27
C ALA A 596 -23.20 -13.46 0.11
N LEU A 597 -22.18 -12.69 -0.27
CA LEU A 597 -21.18 -13.07 -1.27
C LEU A 597 -20.36 -14.29 -0.83
N HIS A 598 -19.92 -14.35 0.43
CA HIS A 598 -19.25 -15.52 0.99
C HIS A 598 -20.16 -16.76 0.98
N THR A 599 -21.45 -16.60 1.29
CA THR A 599 -22.44 -17.68 1.23
C THR A 599 -22.63 -18.20 -0.20
N LEU A 600 -22.73 -17.30 -1.19
CA LEU A 600 -22.79 -17.64 -2.61
C LEU A 600 -21.51 -18.35 -3.08
N SER A 601 -20.33 -17.85 -2.70
CA SER A 601 -19.04 -18.47 -3.02
C SER A 601 -18.93 -19.90 -2.50
N HIS A 602 -19.25 -20.13 -1.23
CA HIS A 602 -19.27 -21.48 -0.65
C HIS A 602 -20.26 -22.40 -1.38
N ALA A 603 -21.43 -21.89 -1.77
CA ALA A 603 -22.41 -22.66 -2.53
C ALA A 603 -21.91 -23.01 -3.95
N ILE A 604 -21.24 -22.08 -4.64
CA ILE A 604 -20.59 -22.33 -5.94
C ILE A 604 -19.51 -23.42 -5.82
N LYS A 605 -18.63 -23.34 -4.82
CA LYS A 605 -17.58 -24.36 -4.57
C LYS A 605 -18.16 -25.73 -4.19
N SER A 606 -19.39 -25.76 -3.66
CA SER A 606 -20.13 -26.98 -3.37
C SER A 606 -20.78 -27.62 -4.60
N ASP A 607 -20.76 -26.94 -5.75
CA ASP A 607 -21.21 -27.44 -7.07
C ASP A 607 -20.00 -27.55 -8.04
N PRO A 608 -19.36 -28.72 -8.15
CA PRO A 608 -18.23 -28.93 -9.04
C PRO A 608 -18.54 -28.78 -10.54
N GLY A 609 -19.80 -28.70 -10.94
CA GLY A 609 -20.20 -28.36 -12.31
C GLY A 609 -20.06 -26.86 -12.52
N THR A 610 -20.80 -26.09 -11.72
CA THR A 610 -20.82 -24.61 -11.80
C THR A 610 -19.44 -24.00 -11.52
N TYR A 611 -18.71 -24.50 -10.51
CA TYR A 611 -17.34 -24.04 -10.23
C TYR A 611 -16.41 -24.21 -11.44
N ARG A 612 -16.44 -25.35 -12.13
CA ARG A 612 -15.61 -25.57 -13.32
C ARG A 612 -15.99 -24.67 -14.49
N ARG A 613 -17.29 -24.43 -14.74
CA ARG A 613 -17.72 -23.48 -15.80
C ARG A 613 -17.14 -22.08 -15.54
N LEU A 614 -17.29 -21.60 -14.31
CA LEU A 614 -16.79 -20.30 -13.88
C LEU A 614 -15.26 -20.18 -14.00
N VAL A 615 -14.51 -21.22 -13.61
CA VAL A 615 -13.04 -21.24 -13.76
C VAL A 615 -12.62 -21.26 -15.23
N HIS A 616 -13.20 -22.14 -16.06
CA HIS A 616 -12.86 -22.23 -17.48
C HIS A 616 -13.15 -20.92 -18.23
N ALA A 617 -14.28 -20.26 -17.95
CA ALA A 617 -14.60 -18.98 -18.59
C ALA A 617 -13.59 -17.86 -18.23
N LEU A 618 -13.03 -17.88 -17.00
CA LEU A 618 -11.95 -16.96 -16.62
C LEU A 618 -10.62 -17.30 -17.32
N ASP A 619 -10.28 -18.58 -17.41
CA ASP A 619 -9.10 -19.04 -18.16
C ASP A 619 -9.20 -18.69 -19.65
N ASP A 620 -10.35 -18.92 -20.29
CA ASP A 620 -10.60 -18.61 -21.70
C ASP A 620 -10.53 -17.10 -21.98
N ALA A 621 -11.14 -16.27 -21.12
CA ALA A 621 -11.05 -14.81 -21.23
C ALA A 621 -9.61 -14.29 -21.05
N CYS A 622 -8.83 -14.88 -20.13
CA CYS A 622 -7.41 -14.56 -19.96
C CYS A 622 -6.57 -15.00 -21.17
N ASN A 623 -6.81 -16.20 -21.72
CA ASN A 623 -6.18 -16.67 -22.94
C ASN A 623 -6.48 -15.75 -24.13
N ALA A 624 -7.73 -15.28 -24.27
CA ALA A 624 -8.11 -14.29 -25.28
C ALA A 624 -7.39 -12.94 -25.09
N ALA A 625 -7.21 -12.49 -23.84
CA ALA A 625 -6.44 -11.28 -23.53
C ALA A 625 -4.93 -11.43 -23.85
N LEU A 626 -4.34 -12.59 -23.54
CA LEU A 626 -2.95 -12.92 -23.85
C LEU A 626 -2.70 -13.02 -25.36
N LEU A 627 -3.65 -13.56 -26.14
CA LEU A 627 -3.58 -13.57 -27.59
C LEU A 627 -3.54 -12.13 -28.17
N ARG A 628 -4.34 -11.20 -27.63
CA ARG A 628 -4.27 -9.77 -28.01
C ARG A 628 -2.90 -9.17 -27.67
N CYS A 629 -2.33 -9.49 -26.50
CA CYS A 629 -0.99 -9.03 -26.10
C CYS A 629 0.15 -9.59 -26.98
N ARG A 630 -0.02 -10.77 -27.59
CA ARG A 630 0.91 -11.30 -28.59
C ARG A 630 0.87 -10.53 -29.92
N VAL A 631 -0.25 -9.89 -30.24
CA VAL A 631 -0.42 -9.04 -31.44
C VAL A 631 0.07 -7.62 -31.19
N SER A 632 -0.10 -7.07 -29.98
CA SER A 632 0.41 -5.75 -29.61
C SER A 632 0.94 -5.70 -28.18
N TYR A 633 2.20 -5.31 -28.03
CA TYR A 633 2.84 -5.06 -26.73
C TYR A 633 2.12 -3.98 -25.91
N ARG A 634 1.38 -3.07 -26.58
CA ARG A 634 0.57 -2.02 -25.93
C ARG A 634 -0.76 -2.52 -25.37
N THR A 635 -1.14 -3.80 -25.52
CA THR A 635 -2.45 -4.27 -25.03
C THR A 635 -2.49 -4.42 -23.51
N ALA A 636 -1.41 -4.87 -22.88
CA ALA A 636 -1.29 -4.86 -21.42
C ALA A 636 -1.02 -3.42 -20.95
N ALA A 637 -1.62 -3.02 -19.82
CA ALA A 637 -1.27 -1.76 -19.16
C ALA A 637 -0.28 -2.05 -18.03
N PRO A 638 0.92 -1.42 -18.01
CA PRO A 638 1.80 -1.46 -16.85
C PRO A 638 1.15 -0.71 -15.70
N ALA A 639 1.21 -1.25 -14.48
CA ALA A 639 0.77 -0.55 -13.27
C ALA A 639 1.77 -0.72 -12.12
N TYR A 640 1.86 0.30 -11.27
CA TYR A 640 2.74 0.28 -10.10
C TYR A 640 2.01 -0.22 -8.86
N ASP A 641 2.61 -1.19 -8.19
CA ASP A 641 2.17 -1.72 -6.90
C ASP A 641 3.08 -1.18 -5.78
N PRO A 642 2.64 -0.18 -4.99
CA PRO A 642 3.41 0.31 -3.84
C PRO A 642 3.48 -0.68 -2.68
N ILE A 643 2.49 -1.58 -2.51
CA ILE A 643 2.51 -2.58 -1.42
C ILE A 643 3.67 -3.56 -1.63
N ARG A 644 3.96 -3.91 -2.89
CA ARG A 644 5.07 -4.79 -3.27
C ARG A 644 6.32 -4.05 -3.79
N ASN A 645 6.27 -2.72 -3.92
CA ASN A 645 7.26 -1.89 -4.63
C ASN A 645 7.66 -2.46 -6.01
N ALA A 646 6.66 -2.91 -6.77
CA ALA A 646 6.83 -3.72 -7.99
C ALA A 646 5.98 -3.22 -9.16
N ILE A 647 6.29 -3.69 -10.37
CA ILE A 647 5.43 -3.50 -11.54
C ILE A 647 4.55 -4.75 -11.71
N CYS A 648 3.27 -4.55 -11.98
CA CYS A 648 2.34 -5.58 -12.42
C CYS A 648 1.79 -5.24 -13.81
N LEU A 649 1.26 -6.25 -14.51
CA LEU A 649 0.64 -6.09 -15.82
C LEU A 649 -0.87 -6.27 -15.70
N LEU A 650 -1.64 -5.31 -16.19
CA LEU A 650 -3.10 -5.37 -16.23
C LEU A 650 -3.56 -5.87 -17.60
N LEU A 651 -4.29 -6.98 -17.61
CA LEU A 651 -4.91 -7.53 -18.83
C LEU A 651 -6.39 -7.11 -18.93
N PRO A 652 -6.88 -6.72 -20.13
CA PRO A 652 -8.31 -6.52 -20.38
C PRO A 652 -9.05 -7.87 -20.36
N ILE A 653 -9.92 -8.09 -19.39
CA ILE A 653 -10.75 -9.29 -19.35
C ILE A 653 -12.15 -8.96 -19.88
N CYS A 654 -12.53 -9.72 -20.90
CA CYS A 654 -13.83 -9.70 -21.56
C CYS A 654 -14.65 -10.89 -21.05
N LEU A 655 -15.76 -10.64 -20.36
CA LEU A 655 -16.62 -11.65 -19.75
C LEU A 655 -18.08 -11.55 -20.22
N ILE A 656 -18.52 -10.36 -20.65
CA ILE A 656 -19.86 -10.14 -21.23
C ILE A 656 -19.80 -10.08 -22.77
N ASP A 657 -18.81 -9.38 -23.35
CA ASP A 657 -18.57 -9.37 -24.80
C ASP A 657 -17.08 -9.31 -25.15
N ASP A 658 -16.69 -9.91 -26.28
CA ASP A 658 -15.30 -10.03 -26.71
C ASP A 658 -14.53 -8.71 -26.90
N LYS A 659 -15.23 -7.58 -27.06
CA LYS A 659 -14.66 -6.31 -27.53
C LYS A 659 -14.40 -5.34 -26.38
N ASN A 660 -15.27 -5.34 -25.38
CA ASN A 660 -15.17 -4.44 -24.23
C ASN A 660 -14.56 -5.18 -23.04
N ALA A 661 -13.54 -4.59 -22.41
CA ALA A 661 -13.06 -5.10 -21.13
C ALA A 661 -14.08 -4.74 -20.04
N ASP A 662 -14.56 -5.73 -19.29
CA ASP A 662 -15.46 -5.50 -18.14
C ASP A 662 -14.66 -5.16 -16.88
N CYS A 663 -13.48 -5.76 -16.75
CA CYS A 663 -12.58 -5.64 -15.62
C CYS A 663 -11.11 -5.89 -16.06
N ALA A 664 -10.17 -5.64 -15.16
CA ALA A 664 -8.76 -5.94 -15.40
C ALA A 664 -8.25 -7.07 -14.48
N LEU A 665 -7.47 -7.99 -15.04
CA LEU A 665 -6.73 -9.01 -14.28
C LEU A 665 -5.32 -8.51 -13.99
N VAL A 666 -4.93 -8.53 -12.71
CA VAL A 666 -3.59 -8.20 -12.24
C VAL A 666 -2.68 -9.42 -12.39
N LEU A 667 -1.77 -9.39 -13.36
CA LEU A 667 -0.68 -10.36 -13.49
C LEU A 667 0.54 -9.91 -12.69
N ILE A 668 1.05 -10.79 -11.83
CA ILE A 668 2.32 -10.64 -11.14
C ILE A 668 3.33 -11.64 -11.67
N ARG A 669 4.52 -11.18 -12.01
CA ARG A 669 5.63 -12.01 -12.48
C ARG A 669 6.28 -12.74 -11.29
N GLN A 670 6.31 -14.06 -11.36
CA GLN A 670 6.87 -14.95 -10.34
C GLN A 670 8.41 -15.07 -10.49
N PRO A 671 9.14 -15.54 -9.46
CA PRO A 671 10.58 -15.77 -9.54
C PRO A 671 11.03 -16.74 -10.66
N SER A 672 10.14 -17.62 -11.12
CA SER A 672 10.35 -18.50 -12.28
C SER A 672 10.22 -17.81 -13.65
N GLY A 673 9.78 -16.54 -13.66
CA GLY A 673 9.41 -15.80 -14.87
C GLY A 673 8.05 -16.17 -15.46
N ASN A 674 7.30 -17.09 -14.86
CA ASN A 674 5.88 -17.29 -15.15
C ASN A 674 5.04 -16.17 -14.51
N TYR A 675 3.77 -16.04 -14.87
CA TYR A 675 2.86 -15.04 -14.30
C TYR A 675 1.73 -15.70 -13.50
N GLN A 676 1.30 -15.06 -12.42
CA GLN A 676 0.09 -15.42 -11.67
C GLN A 676 -0.94 -14.28 -11.82
N GLY A 677 -2.17 -14.61 -12.23
CA GLY A 677 -3.31 -13.71 -12.18
C GLY A 677 -3.90 -13.70 -10.78
N VAL A 678 -3.55 -12.70 -9.97
CA VAL A 678 -3.81 -12.71 -8.52
C VAL A 678 -5.08 -11.98 -8.09
N SER A 679 -5.62 -11.11 -8.95
CA SER A 679 -6.72 -10.22 -8.56
C SER A 679 -7.47 -9.66 -9.78
N ILE A 680 -8.79 -9.52 -9.66
CA ILE A 680 -9.64 -8.79 -10.58
C ILE A 680 -10.02 -7.45 -9.95
N ILE A 681 -9.94 -6.38 -10.76
CA ILE A 681 -10.13 -4.99 -10.32
C ILE A 681 -11.03 -4.21 -11.30
N SER A 682 -11.64 -3.13 -10.82
CA SER A 682 -12.43 -2.23 -11.66
C SER A 682 -11.55 -1.42 -12.62
N LEU A 683 -12.10 -1.07 -13.79
CA LEU A 683 -11.37 -0.32 -14.82
C LEU A 683 -10.88 1.06 -14.32
N ALA A 684 -11.62 1.71 -13.42
CA ALA A 684 -11.23 2.99 -12.85
C ALA A 684 -10.02 2.89 -11.90
N LYS A 685 -9.94 1.83 -11.07
CA LYS A 685 -8.74 1.56 -10.24
C LYS A 685 -7.57 1.04 -11.07
N ALA A 686 -7.84 0.26 -12.11
CA ALA A 686 -6.84 -0.14 -13.11
C ALA A 686 -6.20 1.09 -13.76
N TYR A 687 -7.01 2.06 -14.20
CA TYR A 687 -6.53 3.33 -14.75
C TYR A 687 -5.69 4.09 -13.73
N ALA A 688 -6.16 4.23 -12.49
CA ALA A 688 -5.43 4.98 -11.47
C ALA A 688 -4.02 4.41 -11.19
N CYS A 689 -3.88 3.08 -11.07
CA CYS A 689 -2.57 2.45 -10.85
C CYS A 689 -1.67 2.45 -12.11
N ALA A 690 -2.26 2.38 -13.31
CA ALA A 690 -1.53 2.46 -14.56
C ALA A 690 -1.09 3.89 -14.90
N ARG A 691 -1.88 4.90 -14.51
CA ARG A 691 -1.59 6.33 -14.69
C ARG A 691 -0.34 6.78 -13.95
N VAL A 692 0.04 6.08 -12.87
CA VAL A 692 1.33 6.27 -12.18
C VAL A 692 2.53 6.11 -13.14
N ILE A 693 2.44 5.19 -14.11
CA ILE A 693 3.52 4.88 -15.05
C ILE A 693 3.41 5.65 -16.37
N SER A 694 2.18 5.87 -16.88
CA SER A 694 1.97 6.50 -18.19
C SER A 694 0.68 7.31 -18.27
N ALA A 695 0.71 8.48 -18.91
CA ALA A 695 -0.51 9.17 -19.35
C ALA A 695 -1.13 8.51 -20.60
N GLU A 696 -0.31 7.96 -21.50
CA GLU A 696 -0.78 7.14 -22.62
C GLU A 696 -1.21 5.76 -22.11
N GLN A 697 -2.53 5.54 -22.07
CA GLN A 697 -3.14 4.27 -21.69
C GLN A 697 -3.70 3.52 -22.92
N PRO A 698 -3.81 2.18 -22.89
CA PRO A 698 -4.37 1.42 -24.01
C PRO A 698 -5.84 1.75 -24.25
N ALA A 699 -6.31 1.54 -25.48
CA ALA A 699 -7.66 1.93 -25.92
C ALA A 699 -8.83 1.20 -25.22
N TRP A 700 -8.57 0.22 -24.34
CA TRP A 700 -9.57 -0.38 -23.44
C TRP A 700 -9.63 0.30 -22.07
N LEU A 701 -8.55 0.97 -21.68
CA LEU A 701 -8.36 1.69 -20.42
C LEU A 701 -8.30 3.21 -20.64
N SER A 702 -8.86 3.72 -21.75
CA SER A 702 -8.83 5.15 -22.06
C SER A 702 -9.77 5.92 -21.12
N PRO A 703 -9.39 7.14 -20.68
CA PRO A 703 -10.14 7.87 -19.65
C PRO A 703 -11.55 8.27 -20.09
N GLU A 704 -11.87 8.23 -21.39
CA GLU A 704 -13.22 8.45 -21.93
C GLU A 704 -14.18 7.30 -21.63
N LYS A 705 -13.65 6.08 -21.40
CA LYS A 705 -14.43 4.85 -21.21
C LYS A 705 -14.58 4.43 -19.75
N VAL A 706 -13.62 4.82 -18.90
CA VAL A 706 -13.45 4.23 -17.57
C VAL A 706 -13.63 5.23 -16.41
N LEU A 707 -13.76 6.53 -16.70
CA LEU A 707 -13.89 7.65 -15.74
C LEU A 707 -15.09 8.56 -16.02
#